data_AF-A0A087GVX0-F1
#
_entry.id   AF-A0A087GVX0-F1
#
_cell.length_a   1.000
_cell.length_b   1.000
_cell.length_c   1.000
_cell.angle_alpha   90.00
_cell.angle_beta   90.00
_cell.angle_gamma   90.00
#
_symmetry.space_group_name_H-M   'P 1'
#
loop_
_entity.id
_entity.type
_entity.pdbx_description
1 polymer ?
#
loop_
_entity_poly.entity_id
_entity_poly.type
_entity_poly.pdbx_seq_one_letter_code
_entity_poly.pdbx_strand_id
1 'polypeptide(L)'
;MVDNEKSCVYKNPNAPVEARVKDLLSRMTLPEKIGQMTQIERTVASPTVITDSFIGSVLNAADSWPFEDAKSSDWADMIDGFQRSALASRLGIPIIYGIDAIHGNNDVYGSTIFPHNIGLGATRDEDLVRRIGAATALEVRASGAHLTFAPCVAAVRDPRWGRCYESYGEVAKIVCEMTSVVSGLQGEPPEQHPNGYPFVAGRKNVVACAKHFAGDGGTNKGINEGNTILSYKDLNRIHIASFKKCIAQGISTVMVSYSSWNGDKLHSHYFLLTEFLKQKLGFKGYINSDWEGLDRLSDPPGSNYRNCVKIGINAGIDMVMVPFRYKEFIGDLINLVESGEVPMARIDDAVERILRVKFVAGLFEYPLADRSLLPTVGCKEHRELAREAVRKSLVLLKNGNYGQFLPLNCNAEKILVVGTHADDLGYQCGGWTKTMYGQSGKITIGTTLLDAIKAAVVESTEVIYEKYPSKETLASGYRFSYAIVAVGEAPYADTKGDNSELIIPFNGSDIITMVAEKIPTLAILFSGRPMVLEPQVLEKTEALVAAWLPGTEGQERAKKMGGKEERCVYKNPDAPVEARVQDLLSRMTLPEKVGQMTQIERVVTTHPVITELFIGSVLNGGGSWPFEDAKTSDWADMIDGYQNAALASPLGIPIIYGIDAVHGNNNVYGATIFPHNIGLGATRDADLIRRIGAATALEVRASGAHWAFAPCVAALRDVRWGRCYECYSEDPQVICELTTLVSGLQGEPPLEHPNGYPFLAGRNNVVACAKHFVGDGGTDKGTNEGNTIVSYEHLENIHLAPYLNCLAQGVSTVMASYSSWNGSKLHSDYFLLTELLKQKLGFKGFVISDWEALDRLSEPLGSNYRNCVKMSVNAGVDMVMVPFKYEPFIKDLIDLVESGEVPMARIDDAVERILRVKFVAGLFEHPLTDRSLLDTVGCKEHRELGRESVRKSLVLLKNGKNPKNPFLPLDRNAKKILVTGTHADDLGYQCGGWTKAWFGLSGRITIGTTLLDAIKAAVGDGTEVIYEKTPSEETLASSEEFSYAIVAVGEAPYAETMGDNSELIIPFNGSDIVTAVAEKIPTLMILFSGRPMVLEPPVLEKTEALVAAWLPGSEGQGMADVIFGDYDFKGKLPVSWFKSVDQLPLNADAKPYDPLFPLGYGLNFSSGQTSNPV
;
A
#
# COMPACT_ATOMS: atom_id res chain seq x y z
N MET A 1 -3.16 48.47 10.25
CA MET A 1 -2.12 49.42 9.81
C MET A 1 -1.87 49.14 8.35
N VAL A 2 -2.21 50.11 7.49
CA VAL A 2 -1.81 50.15 6.09
C VAL A 2 -0.36 50.60 6.10
N ASP A 3 0.57 49.75 5.68
CA ASP A 3 1.94 50.18 5.39
C ASP A 3 2.59 49.32 4.29
N ASN A 4 2.64 49.91 3.09
CA ASN A 4 3.57 49.67 1.99
C ASN A 4 3.75 48.22 1.45
N GLU A 5 2.77 47.75 0.67
CA GLU A 5 3.06 46.87 -0.47
C GLU A 5 3.92 47.65 -1.50
N LYS A 6 5.24 47.72 -1.27
CA LYS A 6 6.18 47.91 -2.39
C LYS A 6 5.91 46.75 -3.35
N SER A 7 5.45 47.04 -4.57
CA SER A 7 5.10 46.01 -5.57
C SER A 7 6.19 44.94 -5.61
N CYS A 8 5.86 43.70 -5.27
CA CYS A 8 6.81 42.59 -5.32
C CYS A 8 7.29 42.43 -6.77
N VAL A 9 8.54 42.81 -7.05
CA VAL A 9 9.13 42.76 -8.40
C VAL A 9 9.06 41.35 -8.96
N TYR A 10 9.26 40.33 -8.11
CA TYR A 10 9.20 38.93 -8.53
C TYR A 10 7.81 38.48 -9.04
N LYS A 11 6.74 39.18 -8.65
CA LYS A 11 5.38 38.91 -9.16
C LYS A 11 5.05 39.65 -10.45
N ASN A 12 5.90 40.59 -10.89
CA ASN A 12 5.69 41.32 -12.14
C ASN A 12 6.24 40.51 -13.33
N PRO A 13 5.40 39.95 -14.21
CA PRO A 13 5.86 39.14 -15.34
C PRO A 13 6.66 39.94 -16.37
N ASN A 14 6.54 41.27 -16.37
CA ASN A 14 7.26 42.16 -17.29
C ASN A 14 8.63 42.61 -16.75
N ALA A 15 8.97 42.29 -15.49
CA ALA A 15 10.27 42.61 -14.93
C ALA A 15 11.35 41.64 -15.42
N PRO A 16 12.61 42.09 -15.61
CA PRO A 16 13.71 41.20 -15.99
C PRO A 16 13.87 40.03 -15.00
N VAL A 17 14.09 38.81 -15.50
CA VAL A 17 14.21 37.59 -14.69
C VAL A 17 15.20 37.76 -13.54
N GLU A 18 16.39 38.32 -13.78
CA GLU A 18 17.39 38.54 -12.73
C GLU A 18 16.91 39.49 -11.62
N ALA A 19 16.11 40.49 -11.94
CA ALA A 19 15.52 41.38 -10.94
C ALA A 19 14.46 40.65 -10.09
N ARG A 20 13.69 39.76 -10.72
CA ARG A 20 12.67 38.93 -10.06
C ARG A 20 13.32 37.89 -9.13
N VAL A 21 14.39 37.22 -9.59
CA VAL A 21 15.17 36.28 -8.79
C VAL A 21 15.75 36.99 -7.57
N LYS A 22 16.41 38.15 -7.76
CA LYS A 22 17.00 38.91 -6.66
C LYS A 22 15.97 39.35 -5.62
N ASP A 23 14.82 39.85 -6.07
CA ASP A 23 13.73 40.26 -5.17
C ASP A 23 13.17 39.05 -4.38
N LEU A 24 12.90 37.92 -5.05
CA LEU A 24 12.38 36.73 -4.38
C LEU A 24 13.40 36.14 -3.40
N LEU A 25 14.65 35.95 -3.81
CA LEU A 25 15.71 35.40 -2.97
C LEU A 25 15.94 36.23 -1.69
N SER A 26 15.82 37.56 -1.79
CA SER A 26 15.94 38.46 -0.63
C SER A 26 14.82 38.33 0.41
N ARG A 27 13.70 37.70 0.04
CA ARG A 27 12.51 37.52 0.88
C ARG A 27 12.42 36.13 1.52
N MET A 28 13.28 35.21 1.09
CA MET A 28 13.26 33.82 1.53
C MET A 28 14.04 33.63 2.83
N THR A 29 13.49 32.82 3.72
CA THR A 29 14.17 32.30 4.91
C THR A 29 15.16 31.19 4.54
N LEU A 30 16.03 30.79 5.47
CA LEU A 30 16.94 29.66 5.25
C LEU A 30 16.19 28.33 4.99
N PRO A 31 15.15 27.95 5.77
CA PRO A 31 14.34 26.77 5.45
C PRO A 31 13.66 26.84 4.09
N GLU A 32 13.12 27.99 3.70
CA GLU A 32 12.52 28.16 2.36
C GLU A 32 13.59 27.95 1.27
N LYS A 33 14.80 28.49 1.44
CA LYS A 33 15.91 28.31 0.50
C LYS A 33 16.34 26.86 0.38
N ILE A 34 16.53 26.18 1.51
CA ILE A 34 16.93 24.76 1.53
C ILE A 34 15.83 23.87 0.95
N GLY A 35 14.56 24.14 1.29
CA GLY A 35 13.43 23.43 0.68
C GLY A 35 13.41 23.56 -0.84
N GLN A 36 13.77 24.72 -1.39
CA GLN A 36 13.91 24.89 -2.85
C GLN A 36 15.01 24.03 -3.48
N MET A 37 16.03 23.63 -2.70
CA MET A 37 17.09 22.71 -3.13
C MET A 37 16.66 21.24 -3.02
N THR A 38 15.52 20.94 -2.41
CA THR A 38 15.03 19.58 -2.14
C THR A 38 14.13 19.08 -3.27
N GLN A 39 14.47 17.91 -3.83
CA GLN A 39 13.67 17.18 -4.80
C GLN A 39 13.26 15.82 -4.23
N ILE A 40 11.95 15.57 -4.09
CA ILE A 40 11.39 14.37 -3.45
C ILE A 40 10.63 13.48 -4.44
N GLU A 41 10.40 12.23 -4.06
CA GLU A 41 9.60 11.28 -4.82
C GLU A 41 8.10 11.53 -4.61
N ARG A 42 7.28 11.38 -5.66
CA ARG A 42 5.83 11.70 -5.62
C ARG A 42 5.04 10.91 -4.56
N THR A 43 5.45 9.70 -4.21
CA THR A 43 4.80 8.83 -3.21
C THR A 43 4.90 9.39 -1.80
N VAL A 44 5.91 10.20 -1.51
CA VAL A 44 6.05 10.90 -0.22
C VAL A 44 5.57 12.34 -0.28
N ALA A 45 5.18 12.83 -1.46
CA ALA A 45 4.66 14.17 -1.64
C ALA A 45 3.19 14.24 -1.19
N SER A 46 2.92 15.11 -0.21
CA SER A 46 1.57 15.46 0.23
C SER A 46 1.43 16.98 0.32
N PRO A 47 0.20 17.52 0.36
CA PRO A 47 -0.01 18.95 0.50
C PRO A 47 0.75 19.56 1.70
N THR A 48 0.74 18.86 2.83
CA THR A 48 1.46 19.25 4.05
C THR A 48 2.97 19.19 3.85
N VAL A 49 3.49 18.10 3.30
CA VAL A 49 4.95 17.97 3.06
C VAL A 49 5.45 19.08 2.12
N ILE A 50 4.74 19.33 1.03
CA ILE A 50 5.11 20.37 0.06
C ILE A 50 5.10 21.76 0.70
N THR A 51 4.07 22.05 1.50
CA THR A 51 3.88 23.39 2.09
C THR A 51 4.85 23.62 3.25
N ASP A 52 4.95 22.69 4.19
CA ASP A 52 5.69 22.86 5.44
C ASP A 52 7.20 22.72 5.25
N SER A 53 7.63 21.91 4.28
CA SER A 53 9.05 21.72 3.96
C SER A 53 9.52 22.58 2.79
N PHE A 54 8.64 23.44 2.25
CA PHE A 54 8.92 24.35 1.13
C PHE A 54 9.55 23.65 -0.08
N ILE A 55 9.05 22.46 -0.41
CA ILE A 55 9.66 21.55 -1.39
C ILE A 55 9.84 22.26 -2.73
N GLY A 56 11.06 22.21 -3.27
CA GLY A 56 11.44 22.88 -4.51
C GLY A 56 11.04 22.13 -5.75
N SER A 57 11.06 20.80 -5.67
CA SER A 57 10.75 19.92 -6.80
C SER A 57 10.19 18.57 -6.34
N VAL A 58 9.30 18.01 -7.18
CA VAL A 58 8.81 16.64 -7.05
C VAL A 58 9.16 15.90 -8.34
N LEU A 59 9.45 14.61 -8.26
CA LEU A 59 9.64 13.74 -9.41
C LEU A 59 8.95 12.40 -9.18
N ASN A 60 8.86 11.60 -10.24
CA ASN A 60 8.58 10.18 -10.13
C ASN A 60 9.84 9.36 -10.41
N ALA A 61 10.01 8.27 -9.66
CA ALA A 61 10.91 7.20 -10.07
C ALA A 61 10.39 6.52 -11.34
N ALA A 62 11.25 5.74 -12.00
CA ALA A 62 10.77 4.69 -12.90
C ALA A 62 9.80 3.79 -12.12
N ASP A 63 8.73 3.35 -12.77
CA ASP A 63 7.66 2.55 -12.16
C ASP A 63 6.77 3.28 -11.12
N SER A 64 6.98 4.59 -10.89
CA SER A 64 6.17 5.41 -9.97
C SER A 64 5.13 6.26 -10.72
N TRP A 65 4.13 5.60 -11.30
CA TRP A 65 2.97 6.27 -11.92
C TRP A 65 1.84 6.52 -10.89
N PRO A 66 0.88 7.43 -11.16
CA PRO A 66 -0.31 7.60 -10.32
C PRO A 66 -1.11 6.30 -10.14
N PHE A 67 -1.32 5.56 -11.23
CA PHE A 67 -1.93 4.21 -11.28
C PHE A 67 -1.62 3.54 -12.64
N GLU A 68 -1.86 2.23 -12.76
CA GLU A 68 -1.56 1.46 -13.99
C GLU A 68 -2.40 2.02 -15.15
N ASP A 69 -1.73 2.50 -16.20
CA ASP A 69 -2.30 3.17 -17.37
C ASP A 69 -2.78 4.64 -17.18
N ALA A 70 -2.25 5.34 -16.19
CA ALA A 70 -2.48 6.78 -16.01
C ALA A 70 -2.17 7.59 -17.29
N LYS A 71 -3.19 8.27 -17.82
CA LYS A 71 -3.13 9.13 -19.02
C LYS A 71 -2.60 10.50 -18.64
N SER A 72 -2.22 11.31 -19.64
CA SER A 72 -1.75 12.68 -19.40
C SER A 72 -2.71 13.55 -18.57
N SER A 73 -4.03 13.33 -18.67
CA SER A 73 -5.00 14.05 -17.82
C SER A 73 -4.81 13.74 -16.34
N ASP A 74 -4.56 12.48 -16.00
CA ASP A 74 -4.46 12.00 -14.62
C ASP A 74 -3.16 12.50 -13.99
N TRP A 75 -2.08 12.46 -14.76
CA TRP A 75 -0.82 13.10 -14.40
C TRP A 75 -0.99 14.61 -14.18
N ALA A 76 -1.69 15.30 -15.08
CA ALA A 76 -1.91 16.73 -14.97
C ALA A 76 -2.74 17.10 -13.73
N ASP A 77 -3.73 16.29 -13.37
CA ASP A 77 -4.56 16.50 -12.17
C ASP A 77 -3.73 16.32 -10.88
N MET A 78 -2.92 15.26 -10.80
CA MET A 78 -2.01 15.02 -9.67
C MET A 78 -1.00 16.16 -9.52
N ILE A 79 -0.31 16.52 -10.60
CA ILE A 79 0.72 17.57 -10.58
C ILE A 79 0.10 18.92 -10.22
N ASP A 80 -1.07 19.26 -10.75
CA ASP A 80 -1.78 20.49 -10.38
C ASP A 80 -2.15 20.52 -8.89
N GLY A 81 -2.43 19.35 -8.27
CA GLY A 81 -2.65 19.24 -6.82
C GLY A 81 -1.41 19.61 -6.00
N PHE A 82 -0.25 19.05 -6.37
CA PHE A 82 1.04 19.41 -5.76
C PHE A 82 1.37 20.89 -5.98
N GLN A 83 1.10 21.39 -7.19
CA GLN A 83 1.32 22.77 -7.56
C GLN A 83 0.48 23.73 -6.71
N ARG A 84 -0.82 23.44 -6.54
CA ARG A 84 -1.72 24.22 -5.69
C ARG A 84 -1.23 24.29 -4.24
N SER A 85 -0.71 23.18 -3.72
CA SER A 85 -0.12 23.13 -2.37
C SER A 85 1.09 24.08 -2.25
N ALA A 86 2.01 24.02 -3.21
CA ALA A 86 3.18 24.92 -3.22
C ALA A 86 2.80 26.41 -3.32
N LEU A 87 1.79 26.71 -4.15
CA LEU A 87 1.27 28.07 -4.32
C LEU A 87 0.56 28.62 -3.07
N ALA A 88 0.08 27.75 -2.17
CA ALA A 88 -0.51 28.15 -0.90
C ALA A 88 0.53 28.61 0.14
N SER A 89 1.82 28.35 -0.10
CA SER A 89 2.90 28.84 0.76
C SER A 89 2.99 30.37 0.79
N ARG A 90 3.61 30.92 1.83
CA ARG A 90 3.74 32.37 2.07
C ARG A 90 4.25 33.18 0.87
N LEU A 91 5.24 32.64 0.14
CA LEU A 91 5.83 33.30 -1.03
C LEU A 91 5.21 32.83 -2.36
N GLY A 92 4.37 31.79 -2.34
CA GLY A 92 3.72 31.21 -3.50
C GLY A 92 4.72 30.69 -4.52
N ILE A 93 5.80 30.04 -4.07
CA ILE A 93 6.86 29.57 -4.97
C ILE A 93 6.40 28.25 -5.61
N PRO A 94 6.26 28.17 -6.94
CA PRO A 94 5.83 26.97 -7.64
C PRO A 94 6.87 25.85 -7.52
N ILE A 95 6.47 24.57 -7.50
CA ILE A 95 7.43 23.45 -7.65
C ILE A 95 7.85 23.26 -9.11
N ILE A 96 8.98 22.59 -9.32
CA ILE A 96 9.30 21.93 -10.60
C ILE A 96 8.85 20.47 -10.49
N TYR A 97 7.99 20.00 -11.38
CA TYR A 97 7.73 18.56 -11.51
C TYR A 97 8.58 17.95 -12.63
N GLY A 98 9.40 16.96 -12.30
CA GLY A 98 10.34 16.28 -13.20
C GLY A 98 9.87 14.87 -13.60
N ILE A 99 10.09 14.50 -14.86
CA ILE A 99 9.80 13.16 -15.42
C ILE A 99 10.94 12.70 -16.32
N ASP A 100 11.22 11.40 -16.39
CA ASP A 100 12.20 10.85 -17.33
C ASP A 100 11.54 10.65 -18.69
N ALA A 101 11.81 11.55 -19.65
CA ALA A 101 11.29 11.47 -21.02
C ALA A 101 12.44 11.15 -22.00
N ILE A 102 13.09 10.00 -21.78
CA ILE A 102 14.37 9.64 -22.41
C ILE A 102 14.26 9.51 -23.93
N HIS A 103 13.14 8.93 -24.39
CA HIS A 103 12.85 8.66 -25.80
C HIS A 103 11.37 8.88 -26.13
N GLY A 104 10.79 9.95 -25.58
CA GLY A 104 9.34 10.21 -25.59
C GLY A 104 8.82 10.36 -24.16
N ASN A 105 7.54 10.66 -23.98
CA ASN A 105 6.94 10.80 -22.64
C ASN A 105 6.59 9.41 -22.06
N ASN A 106 7.64 8.62 -21.81
CA ASN A 106 7.56 7.16 -21.63
C ASN A 106 6.87 6.66 -20.36
N ASP A 107 6.67 7.52 -19.36
CA ASP A 107 5.98 7.17 -18.11
C ASP A 107 4.45 7.32 -18.20
N VAL A 108 3.95 7.90 -19.30
CA VAL A 108 2.56 8.30 -19.45
C VAL A 108 1.85 7.43 -20.47
N TYR A 109 0.72 6.85 -20.07
CA TYR A 109 -0.03 5.95 -20.95
C TYR A 109 -0.60 6.68 -22.16
N GLY A 110 -0.42 6.07 -23.33
CA GLY A 110 -0.87 6.61 -24.62
C GLY A 110 0.07 7.64 -25.25
N SER A 111 1.17 8.02 -24.58
CA SER A 111 2.21 8.87 -25.16
C SER A 111 3.00 8.16 -26.26
N THR A 112 3.63 8.96 -27.11
CA THR A 112 4.46 8.48 -28.22
C THR A 112 5.83 8.03 -27.71
N ILE A 113 6.26 6.84 -28.11
CA ILE A 113 7.60 6.29 -27.83
C ILE A 113 8.40 6.30 -29.13
N PHE A 114 9.53 6.98 -29.14
CA PHE A 114 10.46 7.09 -30.26
C PHE A 114 11.56 6.03 -30.18
N PRO A 115 12.37 5.82 -31.23
CA PRO A 115 13.57 5.02 -31.10
C PRO A 115 14.45 5.52 -29.96
N HIS A 116 15.08 4.59 -29.23
CA HIS A 116 16.01 4.97 -28.19
C HIS A 116 17.20 5.76 -28.78
N ASN A 117 17.89 6.56 -27.95
CA ASN A 117 18.92 7.51 -28.40
C ASN A 117 19.99 6.90 -29.33
N ILE A 118 20.41 5.66 -29.10
CA ILE A 118 21.39 5.00 -29.98
C ILE A 118 20.85 4.78 -31.40
N GLY A 119 19.56 4.48 -31.54
CA GLY A 119 18.86 4.41 -32.82
C GLY A 119 18.72 5.77 -33.47
N LEU A 120 18.44 6.83 -32.70
CA LEU A 120 18.43 8.20 -33.21
C LEU A 120 19.82 8.64 -33.69
N GLY A 121 20.88 8.25 -32.98
CA GLY A 121 22.26 8.49 -33.39
C GLY A 121 22.62 7.82 -34.72
N ALA A 122 22.05 6.64 -35.02
CA ALA A 122 22.23 5.95 -36.30
C ALA A 122 21.68 6.75 -37.49
N THR A 123 20.66 7.59 -37.27
CA THR A 123 20.05 8.41 -38.33
C THR A 123 20.95 9.54 -38.82
N ARG A 124 21.81 10.08 -37.93
CA ARG A 124 22.61 11.30 -38.15
C ARG A 124 21.78 12.51 -38.60
N ASP A 125 20.51 12.56 -38.20
CA ASP A 125 19.55 13.57 -38.63
C ASP A 125 19.23 14.53 -37.47
N GLU A 126 19.93 15.67 -37.42
CA GLU A 126 19.75 16.69 -36.39
C GLU A 126 18.32 17.26 -36.39
N ASP A 127 17.70 17.40 -37.57
CA ASP A 127 16.36 17.97 -37.71
C ASP A 127 15.30 17.01 -37.18
N LEU A 128 15.43 15.72 -37.48
CA LEU A 128 14.56 14.68 -36.93
C LEU A 128 14.61 14.68 -35.40
N VAL A 129 15.81 14.69 -34.81
CA VAL A 129 15.99 14.67 -33.35
C VAL A 129 15.45 15.93 -32.68
N ARG A 130 15.57 17.09 -33.35
CA ARG A 130 14.95 18.35 -32.92
C ARG A 130 13.42 18.26 -32.95
N ARG A 131 12.82 17.71 -34.01
CA ARG A 131 11.37 17.51 -34.14
C ARG A 131 10.84 16.54 -33.08
N ILE A 132 11.59 15.47 -32.77
CA ILE A 132 11.26 14.53 -31.69
C ILE A 132 11.26 15.26 -30.35
N GLY A 133 12.29 16.06 -30.05
CA GLY A 133 12.32 16.87 -28.82
C GLY A 133 11.11 17.79 -28.69
N ALA A 134 10.67 18.42 -29.79
CA ALA A 134 9.49 19.27 -29.80
C ALA A 134 8.18 18.49 -29.55
N ALA A 135 8.04 17.29 -30.13
CA ALA A 135 6.90 16.41 -29.87
C ALA A 135 6.87 15.95 -28.40
N THR A 136 8.01 15.49 -27.87
CA THR A 136 8.16 15.10 -26.46
C THR A 136 7.81 16.24 -25.52
N ALA A 137 8.27 17.47 -25.80
CA ALA A 137 7.94 18.63 -24.98
C ALA A 137 6.42 18.87 -24.87
N LEU A 138 5.70 18.78 -25.99
CA LEU A 138 4.25 18.95 -26.00
C LEU A 138 3.54 17.90 -25.14
N GLU A 139 3.93 16.63 -25.27
CA GLU A 139 3.33 15.53 -24.49
C GLU A 139 3.66 15.64 -22.99
N VAL A 140 4.90 15.99 -22.64
CA VAL A 140 5.29 16.23 -21.23
C VAL A 140 4.51 17.41 -20.63
N ARG A 141 4.34 18.51 -21.39
CA ARG A 141 3.51 19.65 -20.96
C ARG A 141 2.04 19.30 -20.83
N ALA A 142 1.51 18.42 -21.69
CA ALA A 142 0.14 17.92 -21.59
C ALA A 142 -0.11 17.14 -20.28
N SER A 143 0.91 16.44 -19.77
CA SER A 143 0.89 15.78 -18.47
C SER A 143 1.10 16.73 -17.29
N GLY A 144 1.41 18.01 -17.52
CA GLY A 144 1.63 19.01 -16.47
C GLY A 144 3.05 19.11 -15.93
N ALA A 145 3.95 18.21 -16.34
CA ALA A 145 5.36 18.27 -15.98
C ALA A 145 6.06 19.46 -16.67
N HIS A 146 7.08 20.01 -16.00
CA HIS A 146 7.81 21.20 -16.46
C HIS A 146 9.26 20.88 -16.80
N LEU A 147 9.79 19.79 -16.23
CA LEU A 147 11.15 19.33 -16.41
C LEU A 147 11.14 17.91 -16.96
N THR A 148 12.04 17.66 -17.90
CA THR A 148 12.44 16.31 -18.25
C THR A 148 13.91 16.05 -17.94
N PHE A 149 14.22 14.87 -17.40
CA PHE A 149 15.60 14.41 -17.19
C PHE A 149 16.23 13.85 -18.47
N ALA A 150 16.13 14.62 -19.56
CA ALA A 150 16.67 14.28 -20.88
C ALA A 150 17.23 15.56 -21.55
N PRO A 151 18.22 15.44 -22.47
CA PRO A 151 18.81 14.20 -22.99
C PRO A 151 20.01 13.64 -22.20
N CYS A 152 20.24 12.34 -22.34
CA CYS A 152 21.52 11.72 -22.03
C CYS A 152 22.52 11.99 -23.18
N VAL A 153 23.60 12.72 -22.89
CA VAL A 153 24.60 13.19 -23.88
C VAL A 153 25.99 12.61 -23.62
N ALA A 154 26.03 11.43 -23.02
CA ALA A 154 27.23 10.65 -22.82
C ALA A 154 27.67 9.98 -24.13
N ALA A 155 28.97 10.03 -24.44
CA ALA A 155 29.57 9.22 -25.50
C ALA A 155 29.99 7.86 -24.93
N VAL A 156 29.54 6.76 -25.56
CA VAL A 156 29.91 5.39 -25.16
C VAL A 156 31.34 5.09 -25.59
N ARG A 157 32.15 4.52 -24.70
CA ARG A 157 33.49 3.99 -25.03
C ARG A 157 33.65 2.50 -24.82
N ASP A 158 32.71 1.88 -24.12
CA ASP A 158 32.66 0.44 -23.89
C ASP A 158 31.21 -0.04 -24.03
N PRO A 159 30.88 -0.90 -25.01
CA PRO A 159 29.51 -1.36 -25.22
C PRO A 159 28.96 -2.21 -24.07
N ARG A 160 29.80 -2.67 -23.13
CA ARG A 160 29.36 -3.36 -21.90
C ARG A 160 28.69 -2.42 -20.91
N TRP A 161 28.86 -1.10 -21.07
CA TRP A 161 28.16 -0.11 -20.27
C TRP A 161 26.65 -0.30 -20.40
N GLY A 162 26.01 -0.65 -19.29
CA GLY A 162 24.61 -1.09 -19.25
C GLY A 162 23.59 -0.06 -19.73
N ARG A 163 23.99 1.21 -19.89
CA ARG A 163 23.14 2.32 -20.36
C ARG A 163 23.51 2.80 -21.77
N CYS A 164 24.21 1.97 -22.55
CA CYS A 164 24.65 2.28 -23.91
C CYS A 164 23.51 2.82 -24.79
N TYR A 165 22.30 2.28 -24.63
CA TYR A 165 21.10 2.70 -25.38
C TYR A 165 20.71 4.17 -25.16
N GLU A 166 21.06 4.77 -24.01
CA GLU A 166 20.81 6.19 -23.73
C GLU A 166 21.78 7.13 -24.47
N SER A 167 22.85 6.60 -25.07
CA SER A 167 23.81 7.39 -25.84
C SER A 167 23.43 7.47 -27.30
N TYR A 168 23.73 8.59 -27.95
CA TYR A 168 23.65 8.73 -29.41
C TYR A 168 24.83 8.08 -30.16
N GLY A 169 25.76 7.45 -29.46
CA GLY A 169 26.87 6.69 -30.03
C GLY A 169 28.24 7.03 -29.44
N GLU A 170 29.28 6.43 -30.00
CA GLU A 170 30.64 6.51 -29.45
C GLU A 170 31.46 7.72 -29.92
N VAL A 171 30.97 8.43 -30.94
CA VAL A 171 31.66 9.55 -31.58
C VAL A 171 31.12 10.86 -31.03
N ALA A 172 31.97 11.60 -30.30
CA ALA A 172 31.59 12.87 -29.66
C ALA A 172 30.96 13.90 -30.62
N LYS A 173 31.38 13.92 -31.90
CA LYS A 173 30.78 14.79 -32.93
C LYS A 173 29.30 14.44 -33.18
N ILE A 174 28.96 13.16 -33.33
CA ILE A 174 27.58 12.70 -33.53
C ILE A 174 26.75 13.02 -32.30
N VAL A 175 27.28 12.75 -31.10
CA VAL A 175 26.59 13.09 -29.84
C VAL A 175 26.35 14.59 -29.73
N CYS A 176 27.28 15.44 -30.19
CA CYS A 176 27.08 16.88 -30.28
C CYS A 176 25.99 17.24 -31.30
N GLU A 177 25.98 16.66 -32.50
CA GLU A 177 24.93 16.88 -33.50
C GLU A 177 23.54 16.59 -32.90
N MET A 178 23.38 15.46 -32.21
CA MET A 178 22.11 15.06 -31.61
C MET A 178 21.68 15.90 -30.39
N THR A 179 22.51 16.83 -29.88
CA THR A 179 22.04 17.80 -28.87
C THR A 179 21.00 18.78 -29.43
N SER A 180 20.70 18.73 -30.74
CA SER A 180 19.54 19.41 -31.34
C SER A 180 18.21 19.10 -30.63
N VAL A 181 18.10 17.96 -29.93
CA VAL A 181 16.96 17.65 -29.05
C VAL A 181 16.75 18.70 -27.96
N VAL A 182 17.80 19.36 -27.46
CA VAL A 182 17.69 20.45 -26.47
C VAL A 182 16.90 21.61 -27.07
N SER A 183 17.19 21.99 -28.31
CA SER A 183 16.44 23.00 -29.05
C SER A 183 15.00 22.57 -29.32
N GLY A 184 14.73 21.27 -29.47
CA GLY A 184 13.37 20.75 -29.55
C GLY A 184 12.61 20.88 -28.22
N LEU A 185 13.23 20.44 -27.12
CA LEU A 185 12.63 20.42 -25.79
C LEU A 185 12.37 21.83 -25.25
N GLN A 186 13.39 22.69 -25.31
CA GLN A 186 13.36 24.03 -24.73
C GLN A 186 13.01 25.14 -25.72
N GLY A 187 13.16 24.90 -27.02
CA GLY A 187 13.13 25.95 -28.06
C GLY A 187 14.52 26.56 -28.30
N GLU A 188 14.66 27.33 -29.38
CA GLU A 188 15.92 27.96 -29.76
C GLU A 188 16.08 29.36 -29.12
N PRO A 189 17.19 29.63 -28.40
CA PRO A 189 17.46 30.95 -27.88
C PRO A 189 17.58 31.98 -29.01
N PRO A 190 17.06 33.21 -28.85
CA PRO A 190 17.32 34.31 -29.77
C PRO A 190 18.83 34.57 -29.91
N GLU A 191 19.27 35.10 -31.05
CA GLU A 191 20.70 35.33 -31.36
C GLU A 191 21.43 36.18 -30.29
N GLN A 192 20.71 37.11 -29.64
CA GLN A 192 21.25 37.99 -28.60
C GLN A 192 21.19 37.38 -27.18
N HIS A 193 20.72 36.14 -27.03
CA HIS A 193 20.62 35.48 -25.74
C HIS A 193 22.03 35.23 -25.16
N PRO A 194 22.30 35.60 -23.89
CA PRO A 194 23.62 35.41 -23.31
C PRO A 194 23.98 33.93 -23.19
N ASN A 195 25.20 33.58 -23.61
CA ASN A 195 25.72 32.23 -23.48
C ASN A 195 25.76 31.78 -22.02
N GLY A 196 25.39 30.52 -21.77
CA GLY A 196 25.37 29.94 -20.42
C GLY A 196 24.10 30.21 -19.61
N TYR A 197 23.20 31.09 -20.05
CA TYR A 197 21.91 31.32 -19.40
C TYR A 197 20.86 30.28 -19.84
N PRO A 198 19.99 29.82 -18.93
CA PRO A 198 18.92 28.89 -19.26
C PRO A 198 17.86 29.56 -20.14
N PHE A 199 17.31 28.83 -21.11
CA PHE A 199 16.27 29.32 -22.02
C PHE A 199 15.14 28.31 -22.14
N VAL A 200 13.90 28.79 -22.12
CA VAL A 200 12.68 28.03 -22.46
C VAL A 200 11.76 28.97 -23.26
N ALA A 201 11.40 28.61 -24.50
CA ALA A 201 10.76 29.50 -25.46
C ALA A 201 9.29 29.83 -25.13
N GLY A 202 8.62 29.05 -24.29
CA GLY A 202 7.24 29.30 -23.88
C GLY A 202 6.54 28.10 -23.28
N ARG A 203 5.21 28.21 -23.08
CA ARG A 203 4.38 27.24 -22.33
C ARG A 203 4.32 25.83 -22.94
N LYS A 204 4.69 25.67 -24.21
CA LYS A 204 4.73 24.39 -24.94
C LYS A 204 6.08 23.67 -24.85
N ASN A 205 7.07 24.31 -24.25
CA ASN A 205 8.43 23.79 -24.08
C ASN A 205 8.66 23.41 -22.62
N VAL A 206 9.64 22.53 -22.40
CA VAL A 206 9.99 22.01 -21.07
C VAL A 206 11.44 22.34 -20.74
N VAL A 207 11.74 22.43 -19.45
CA VAL A 207 13.11 22.44 -18.92
C VAL A 207 13.76 21.12 -19.28
N ALA A 208 14.93 21.16 -19.93
CA ALA A 208 15.71 19.98 -20.26
C ALA A 208 16.91 19.81 -19.30
N CYS A 209 17.39 18.57 -19.18
CA CYS A 209 18.51 18.19 -18.32
C CYS A 209 19.56 17.43 -19.13
N ALA A 210 20.74 18.03 -19.33
CA ALA A 210 21.86 17.31 -19.93
C ALA A 210 22.49 16.38 -18.88
N LYS A 211 22.55 15.07 -19.17
CA LYS A 211 23.07 14.07 -18.23
C LYS A 211 23.98 12.99 -18.88
N HIS A 212 24.84 12.30 -18.13
CA HIS A 212 25.32 12.65 -16.79
C HIS A 212 26.71 13.28 -16.87
N PHE A 213 26.90 14.39 -16.15
CA PHE A 213 28.11 15.20 -16.17
C PHE A 213 29.13 14.68 -15.14
N ALA A 214 30.30 14.18 -15.52
CA ALA A 214 30.73 13.87 -16.88
C ALA A 214 31.49 12.53 -16.91
N GLY A 215 31.51 11.87 -18.06
CA GLY A 215 32.31 10.66 -18.26
C GLY A 215 31.56 9.35 -18.06
N ASP A 216 30.26 9.38 -17.78
CA ASP A 216 29.45 8.18 -17.49
C ASP A 216 29.57 7.07 -18.55
N GLY A 217 29.53 7.41 -19.85
CA GLY A 217 29.74 6.43 -20.93
C GLY A 217 31.19 5.95 -21.14
N GLY A 218 32.14 6.41 -20.32
CA GLY A 218 33.57 6.14 -20.42
C GLY A 218 34.15 5.29 -19.30
N THR A 219 33.31 4.66 -18.47
CA THR A 219 33.76 3.87 -17.32
C THR A 219 34.62 2.69 -17.74
N ASN A 220 35.66 2.42 -16.96
CA ASN A 220 36.56 1.31 -17.20
C ASN A 220 35.80 -0.03 -17.14
N LYS A 221 35.97 -0.87 -18.16
CA LYS A 221 35.26 -2.15 -18.36
C LYS A 221 33.74 -2.03 -18.53
N GLY A 222 33.20 -0.82 -18.76
CA GLY A 222 31.74 -0.61 -18.90
C GLY A 222 30.96 -0.83 -17.59
N ILE A 223 31.62 -0.74 -16.43
CA ILE A 223 30.94 -0.86 -15.13
C ILE A 223 30.08 0.39 -14.92
N ASN A 224 28.76 0.22 -14.74
CA ASN A 224 27.88 1.33 -14.41
C ASN A 224 28.36 2.02 -13.13
N GLU A 225 28.39 3.35 -13.10
CA GLU A 225 28.89 4.13 -11.94
C GLU A 225 30.37 3.91 -11.60
N GLY A 226 31.09 3.19 -12.46
CA GLY A 226 32.50 2.88 -12.28
C GLY A 226 33.43 4.09 -12.43
N ASN A 227 34.73 3.83 -12.42
CA ASN A 227 35.72 4.87 -12.60
C ASN A 227 36.04 5.10 -14.08
N THR A 228 36.01 6.35 -14.53
CA THR A 228 36.47 6.80 -15.85
C THR A 228 37.94 7.20 -15.75
N ILE A 229 38.81 6.45 -16.44
CA ILE A 229 40.26 6.65 -16.38
C ILE A 229 40.72 7.32 -17.68
N LEU A 230 40.84 8.65 -17.66
CA LEU A 230 41.18 9.46 -18.82
C LEU A 230 42.00 10.69 -18.45
N SER A 231 42.80 11.16 -19.40
CA SER A 231 43.42 12.49 -19.30
C SER A 231 42.33 13.57 -19.29
N TYR A 232 42.57 14.71 -18.62
CA TYR A 232 41.65 15.85 -18.67
C TYR A 232 41.35 16.29 -20.11
N LYS A 233 42.35 16.23 -21.00
CA LYS A 233 42.20 16.57 -22.42
C LYS A 233 41.18 15.66 -23.10
N ASP A 234 41.21 14.35 -22.83
CA ASP A 234 40.29 13.39 -23.43
C ASP A 234 38.91 13.43 -22.78
N LEU A 235 38.81 13.57 -21.46
CA LEU A 235 37.53 13.82 -20.79
C LEU A 235 36.84 15.06 -21.39
N ASN A 236 37.60 16.15 -21.56
CA ASN A 236 37.12 17.40 -22.10
C ASN A 236 36.73 17.33 -23.60
N ARG A 237 37.43 16.50 -24.39
CA ARG A 237 37.20 16.33 -25.83
C ARG A 237 36.07 15.35 -26.13
N ILE A 238 35.92 14.30 -25.33
CA ILE A 238 34.99 13.20 -25.59
C ILE A 238 33.69 13.41 -24.83
N HIS A 239 33.77 13.54 -23.50
CA HIS A 239 32.60 13.46 -22.62
C HIS A 239 32.03 14.82 -22.22
N ILE A 240 32.79 15.92 -22.36
CA ILE A 240 32.33 17.27 -22.02
C ILE A 240 31.91 18.07 -23.28
N ALA A 241 32.32 17.65 -24.48
CA ALA A 241 32.07 18.39 -25.71
C ALA A 241 30.57 18.65 -25.97
N SER A 242 29.71 17.65 -25.73
CA SER A 242 28.26 17.76 -25.85
C SER A 242 27.67 18.74 -24.84
N PHE A 243 28.11 18.71 -23.57
CA PHE A 243 27.67 19.66 -22.55
C PHE A 243 27.98 21.11 -22.91
N LYS A 244 29.14 21.39 -23.52
CA LYS A 244 29.44 22.76 -24.01
C LYS A 244 28.45 23.21 -25.08
N LYS A 245 28.04 22.31 -25.98
CA LYS A 245 27.03 22.61 -27.00
C LYS A 245 25.65 22.80 -26.36
N CYS A 246 25.25 21.95 -25.41
CA CYS A 246 24.00 22.12 -24.66
C CYS A 246 23.94 23.48 -23.92
N ILE A 247 25.05 23.90 -23.30
CA ILE A 247 25.16 25.21 -22.63
C ILE A 247 25.01 26.37 -23.62
N ALA A 248 25.59 26.26 -24.81
CA ALA A 248 25.41 27.24 -25.88
C ALA A 248 23.97 27.27 -26.42
N GLN A 249 23.25 26.15 -26.35
CA GLN A 249 21.83 26.03 -26.69
C GLN A 249 20.90 26.49 -25.55
N GLY A 250 21.44 26.97 -24.42
CA GLY A 250 20.66 27.46 -23.28
C GLY A 250 20.06 26.36 -22.41
N ILE A 251 20.70 25.18 -22.30
CA ILE A 251 20.26 24.09 -21.41
C ILE A 251 19.99 24.62 -19.99
N SER A 252 18.88 24.19 -19.39
CA SER A 252 18.45 24.73 -18.10
C SER A 252 19.08 24.03 -16.91
N THR A 253 19.35 22.74 -17.01
CA THR A 253 19.89 21.93 -15.91
C THR A 253 20.94 20.93 -16.38
N VAL A 254 21.86 20.59 -15.48
CA VAL A 254 22.89 19.56 -15.72
C VAL A 254 22.88 18.60 -14.54
N MET A 255 22.76 17.30 -14.81
CA MET A 255 22.78 16.27 -13.78
C MET A 255 24.18 15.69 -13.61
N VAL A 256 24.62 15.50 -12.37
CA VAL A 256 25.94 14.93 -12.06
C VAL A 256 25.93 13.40 -12.22
N SER A 257 27.01 12.83 -12.75
CA SER A 257 27.19 11.38 -12.90
C SER A 257 27.56 10.69 -11.59
N TYR A 258 27.05 9.48 -11.35
CA TYR A 258 27.49 8.62 -10.24
C TYR A 258 28.95 8.16 -10.33
N SER A 259 29.52 8.22 -11.52
CA SER A 259 30.88 7.73 -11.78
C SER A 259 31.95 8.54 -11.04
N SER A 260 33.16 7.98 -11.03
CA SER A 260 34.37 8.70 -10.63
C SER A 260 35.19 9.10 -11.86
N TRP A 261 35.98 10.16 -11.75
CA TRP A 261 37.04 10.47 -12.71
C TRP A 261 38.40 10.33 -12.03
N ASN A 262 39.24 9.42 -12.53
CA ASN A 262 40.56 9.11 -11.96
C ASN A 262 40.54 8.82 -10.45
N GLY A 263 39.43 8.27 -9.93
CA GLY A 263 39.24 7.92 -8.52
C GLY A 263 38.32 8.88 -7.75
N ASP A 264 38.19 10.14 -8.18
CA ASP A 264 37.40 11.15 -7.48
C ASP A 264 35.93 11.09 -7.90
N LYS A 265 35.02 10.98 -6.93
CA LYS A 265 33.57 10.94 -7.15
C LYS A 265 33.06 12.27 -7.72
N LEU A 266 32.23 12.21 -8.75
CA LEU A 266 31.82 13.43 -9.46
C LEU A 266 30.86 14.31 -8.64
N HIS A 267 30.00 13.72 -7.79
CA HIS A 267 29.15 14.46 -6.85
C HIS A 267 29.93 15.27 -5.80
N SER A 268 31.22 14.99 -5.59
CA SER A 268 32.10 15.77 -4.70
C SER A 268 33.15 16.61 -5.45
N HIS A 269 33.11 16.65 -6.78
CA HIS A 269 34.21 17.16 -7.60
C HIS A 269 34.13 18.68 -7.85
N TYR A 270 34.59 19.48 -6.88
CA TYR A 270 34.54 20.96 -6.91
C TYR A 270 35.09 21.59 -8.21
N PHE A 271 36.24 21.12 -8.70
CA PHE A 271 36.83 21.64 -9.94
C PHE A 271 35.90 21.49 -11.15
N LEU A 272 35.20 20.37 -11.30
CA LEU A 272 34.32 20.14 -12.46
C LEU A 272 32.99 20.87 -12.30
N LEU A 273 32.38 20.82 -11.12
CA LEU A 273 31.05 21.39 -10.89
C LEU A 273 31.10 22.92 -10.75
N THR A 274 32.05 23.45 -9.98
CA THR A 274 32.11 24.89 -9.68
C THR A 274 33.08 25.62 -10.60
N GLU A 275 34.37 25.27 -10.58
CA GLU A 275 35.38 26.04 -11.32
C GLU A 275 35.24 25.88 -12.84
N PHE A 276 34.88 24.69 -13.30
CA PHE A 276 34.76 24.41 -14.72
C PHE A 276 33.35 24.73 -15.23
N LEU A 277 32.31 24.07 -14.74
CA LEU A 277 30.96 24.20 -15.28
C LEU A 277 30.35 25.59 -14.98
N LYS A 278 30.32 26.02 -13.71
CA LYS A 278 29.74 27.31 -13.34
C LYS A 278 30.61 28.51 -13.74
N GLN A 279 31.91 28.46 -13.46
CA GLN A 279 32.79 29.62 -13.66
C GLN A 279 33.37 29.66 -15.08
N LYS A 280 34.09 28.62 -15.53
CA LYS A 280 34.77 28.63 -16.83
C LYS A 280 33.83 28.54 -18.03
N LEU A 281 32.79 27.70 -17.97
CA LEU A 281 31.77 27.63 -19.02
C LEU A 281 30.65 28.66 -18.84
N GLY A 282 30.60 29.34 -17.69
CA GLY A 282 29.61 30.37 -17.41
C GLY A 282 28.18 29.85 -17.26
N PHE A 283 27.98 28.56 -16.97
CA PHE A 283 26.65 27.97 -16.81
C PHE A 283 25.88 28.66 -15.67
N LYS A 284 24.66 29.14 -15.94
CA LYS A 284 23.77 29.85 -15.01
C LYS A 284 22.48 29.10 -14.67
N GLY A 285 22.24 27.95 -15.29
CA GLY A 285 21.27 26.98 -14.81
C GLY A 285 21.69 26.33 -13.49
N TYR A 286 20.92 25.36 -13.01
CA TYR A 286 21.22 24.64 -11.77
C TYR A 286 21.81 23.24 -12.03
N ILE A 287 22.71 22.82 -11.14
CA ILE A 287 23.29 21.47 -11.13
C ILE A 287 22.42 20.60 -10.23
N ASN A 288 21.87 19.51 -10.77
CA ASN A 288 21.10 18.54 -9.99
C ASN A 288 21.98 17.34 -9.61
N SER A 289 21.79 16.80 -8.41
CA SER A 289 22.26 15.45 -8.15
C SER A 289 21.45 14.45 -8.99
N ASP A 290 22.05 13.30 -9.26
CA ASP A 290 21.30 12.09 -9.61
C ASP A 290 20.62 11.49 -8.36
N TRP A 291 19.79 10.47 -8.56
CA TRP A 291 18.97 9.81 -7.53
C TRP A 291 19.82 9.31 -6.34
N GLU A 292 19.61 9.86 -5.14
CA GLU A 292 20.43 9.53 -3.95
C GLU A 292 21.94 9.68 -4.19
N GLY A 293 22.33 10.59 -5.09
CA GLY A 293 23.73 10.76 -5.50
C GLY A 293 24.66 11.17 -4.35
N LEU A 294 24.12 11.85 -3.34
CA LEU A 294 24.88 12.19 -2.14
C LEU A 294 25.14 10.97 -1.25
N ASP A 295 24.19 10.05 -1.15
CA ASP A 295 24.36 8.81 -0.39
C ASP A 295 25.53 7.98 -0.94
N ARG A 296 25.79 8.04 -2.24
CA ARG A 296 26.88 7.29 -2.91
C ARG A 296 28.26 7.92 -2.78
N LEU A 297 28.41 9.00 -2.01
CA LEU A 297 29.72 9.56 -1.64
C LEU A 297 30.42 8.77 -0.54
N SER A 298 29.70 7.90 0.17
CA SER A 298 30.25 7.05 1.22
C SER A 298 30.10 5.56 0.91
N ASP A 299 30.87 4.74 1.62
CA ASP A 299 30.83 3.28 1.56
C ASP A 299 30.72 2.72 2.99
N PRO A 300 29.61 2.08 3.37
CA PRO A 300 28.42 1.82 2.56
C PRO A 300 27.65 3.13 2.22
N PRO A 301 26.85 3.15 1.13
CA PRO A 301 26.07 4.32 0.75
C PRO A 301 25.17 4.83 1.88
N GLY A 302 25.08 6.15 2.03
CA GLY A 302 24.28 6.83 3.04
C GLY A 302 24.91 6.86 4.43
N SER A 303 26.07 6.21 4.62
CA SER A 303 26.86 6.35 5.85
C SER A 303 27.45 7.76 5.95
N ASN A 304 27.56 8.30 7.16
CA ASN A 304 28.04 9.68 7.39
C ASN A 304 27.32 10.73 6.51
N TYR A 305 25.99 10.61 6.41
CA TYR A 305 25.14 11.36 5.47
C TYR A 305 25.34 12.88 5.56
N ARG A 306 25.34 13.44 6.77
CA ARG A 306 25.65 14.85 7.02
C ARG A 306 26.93 15.32 6.33
N ASN A 307 27.99 14.53 6.39
CA ASN A 307 29.26 14.87 5.73
C ASN A 307 29.15 14.76 4.20
N CYS A 308 28.39 13.80 3.69
CA CYS A 308 28.10 13.69 2.26
C CYS A 308 27.32 14.91 1.75
N VAL A 309 26.33 15.38 2.52
CA VAL A 309 25.60 16.64 2.26
C VAL A 309 26.58 17.81 2.22
N LYS A 310 27.42 17.97 3.25
CA LYS A 310 28.43 19.03 3.29
C LYS A 310 29.33 19.02 2.04
N ILE A 311 29.88 17.86 1.69
CA ILE A 311 30.82 17.72 0.58
C ILE A 311 30.12 18.03 -0.75
N GLY A 312 28.96 17.45 -1.02
CA GLY A 312 28.26 17.63 -2.30
C GLY A 312 27.75 19.06 -2.52
N ILE A 313 27.18 19.68 -1.48
CA ILE A 313 26.71 21.07 -1.57
C ILE A 313 27.88 22.04 -1.77
N ASN A 314 28.98 21.87 -1.02
CA ASN A 314 30.17 22.69 -1.21
C ASN A 314 30.87 22.43 -2.55
N ALA A 315 30.77 21.23 -3.12
CA ALA A 315 31.30 20.93 -4.45
C ALA A 315 30.60 21.72 -5.56
N GLY A 316 29.30 22.03 -5.38
CA GLY A 316 28.54 22.87 -6.30
C GLY A 316 27.17 22.35 -6.70
N ILE A 317 26.65 21.29 -6.06
CA ILE A 317 25.29 20.76 -6.30
C ILE A 317 24.26 21.78 -5.81
N ASP A 318 23.28 22.10 -6.66
CA ASP A 318 22.26 23.13 -6.40
C ASP A 318 20.92 22.51 -5.96
N MET A 319 20.47 21.47 -6.64
CA MET A 319 19.27 20.70 -6.31
C MET A 319 19.65 19.25 -6.00
N VAL A 320 19.02 18.66 -4.99
CA VAL A 320 19.34 17.31 -4.49
C VAL A 320 18.11 16.41 -4.63
N MET A 321 18.27 15.33 -5.39
CA MET A 321 17.34 14.21 -5.43
C MET A 321 17.48 13.40 -4.14
N VAL A 322 16.62 13.70 -3.17
CA VAL A 322 16.52 13.03 -1.88
C VAL A 322 15.10 12.46 -1.76
N PRO A 323 14.84 11.32 -2.41
CA PRO A 323 13.48 10.82 -2.64
C PRO A 323 12.74 10.56 -1.33
N PHE A 324 13.42 9.97 -0.33
CA PHE A 324 12.80 9.53 0.91
C PHE A 324 13.36 10.21 2.17
N ARG A 325 14.65 10.60 2.19
CA ARG A 325 15.34 11.18 3.37
C ARG A 325 15.27 12.71 3.46
N TYR A 326 14.24 13.33 2.89
CA TYR A 326 14.21 14.78 2.68
C TYR A 326 14.22 15.59 3.97
N LYS A 327 13.58 15.09 5.05
CA LYS A 327 13.61 15.75 6.37
C LYS A 327 15.01 15.81 6.96
N GLU A 328 15.76 14.71 6.83
CA GLU A 328 17.13 14.63 7.31
C GLU A 328 18.05 15.53 6.50
N PHE A 329 17.93 15.52 5.17
CA PHE A 329 18.67 16.44 4.30
C PHE A 329 18.42 17.90 4.67
N ILE A 330 17.16 18.31 4.83
CA ILE A 330 16.78 19.68 5.19
C ILE A 330 17.39 20.05 6.55
N GLY A 331 17.20 19.20 7.56
CA GLY A 331 17.73 19.43 8.91
C GLY A 331 19.25 19.51 8.95
N ASP A 332 19.93 18.59 8.26
CA ASP A 332 21.39 18.57 8.21
C ASP A 332 21.96 19.79 7.50
N LEU A 333 21.37 20.20 6.37
CA LEU A 333 21.84 21.36 5.63
C LEU A 333 21.59 22.66 6.39
N ILE A 334 20.49 22.80 7.13
CA ILE A 334 20.27 23.94 8.04
C ILE A 334 21.41 24.00 9.06
N ASN A 335 21.64 22.89 9.75
CA ASN A 335 22.68 22.79 10.77
C ASN A 335 24.09 23.06 10.21
N LEU A 336 24.38 22.65 8.96
CA LEU A 336 25.66 22.91 8.30
C LEU A 336 25.85 24.38 7.93
N VAL A 337 24.76 25.08 7.61
CA VAL A 337 24.80 26.52 7.34
C VAL A 337 24.96 27.31 8.64
N GLU A 338 24.23 26.92 9.68
CA GLU A 338 24.32 27.55 11.00
C GLU A 338 25.68 27.32 11.68
N SER A 339 26.31 26.16 11.46
CA SER A 339 27.68 25.88 11.93
C SER A 339 28.78 26.58 11.12
N GLY A 340 28.43 27.19 9.97
CA GLY A 340 29.37 27.83 9.05
C GLY A 340 30.16 26.85 8.17
N GLU A 341 29.86 25.55 8.23
CA GLU A 341 30.48 24.51 7.39
C GLU A 341 30.04 24.58 5.92
N VAL A 342 28.85 25.14 5.66
CA VAL A 342 28.35 25.52 4.33
C VAL A 342 28.03 27.01 4.37
N PRO A 343 28.68 27.87 3.57
CA PRO A 343 28.43 29.31 3.64
C PRO A 343 27.05 29.65 3.08
N MET A 344 26.34 30.61 3.70
CA MET A 344 25.04 31.09 3.19
C MET A 344 25.09 31.53 1.72
N ALA A 345 26.21 32.12 1.28
CA ALA A 345 26.42 32.50 -0.12
C ALA A 345 26.37 31.31 -1.09
N ARG A 346 26.71 30.08 -0.63
CA ARG A 346 26.57 28.86 -1.42
C ARG A 346 25.10 28.48 -1.58
N ILE A 347 24.30 28.60 -0.52
CA ILE A 347 22.84 28.39 -0.57
C ILE A 347 22.20 29.42 -1.50
N ASP A 348 22.60 30.68 -1.40
CA ASP A 348 22.10 31.74 -2.28
C ASP A 348 22.43 31.49 -3.76
N ASP A 349 23.66 31.09 -4.11
CA ASP A 349 24.01 30.71 -5.50
C ASP A 349 23.13 29.55 -6.00
N ALA A 350 22.88 28.53 -5.17
CA ALA A 350 22.04 27.39 -5.55
C ALA A 350 20.60 27.80 -5.84
N VAL A 351 19.99 28.52 -4.90
CA VAL A 351 18.59 28.92 -5.00
C VAL A 351 18.39 29.97 -6.09
N GLU A 352 19.34 30.89 -6.30
CA GLU A 352 19.30 31.85 -7.41
C GLU A 352 19.16 31.13 -8.76
N ARG A 353 19.92 30.05 -8.97
CA ARG A 353 19.89 29.24 -10.19
C ARG A 353 18.57 28.48 -10.36
N ILE A 354 18.06 27.89 -9.28
CA ILE A 354 16.78 27.17 -9.28
C ILE A 354 15.63 28.13 -9.61
N LEU A 355 15.59 29.28 -8.94
CA LEU A 355 14.58 30.31 -9.19
C LEU A 355 14.66 30.86 -10.62
N ARG A 356 15.88 31.09 -11.15
CA ARG A 356 16.07 31.50 -12.55
C ARG A 356 15.41 30.51 -13.51
N VAL A 357 15.65 29.22 -13.31
CA VAL A 357 15.02 28.17 -14.13
C VAL A 357 13.50 28.18 -13.98
N LYS A 358 12.96 28.35 -12.77
CA LYS A 358 11.51 28.47 -12.54
C LYS A 358 10.89 29.65 -13.30
N PHE A 359 11.55 30.81 -13.30
CA PHE A 359 11.06 31.97 -14.04
C PHE A 359 11.10 31.77 -15.55
N VAL A 360 12.21 31.28 -16.12
CA VAL A 360 12.29 31.07 -17.57
C VAL A 360 11.33 29.96 -18.04
N ALA A 361 11.04 28.96 -17.21
CA ALA A 361 10.03 27.94 -17.48
C ALA A 361 8.57 28.48 -17.43
N GLY A 362 8.37 29.74 -17.01
CA GLY A 362 7.06 30.35 -16.89
C GLY A 362 6.21 29.78 -15.74
N LEU A 363 6.82 29.13 -14.74
CA LEU A 363 6.12 28.48 -13.63
C LEU A 363 5.36 29.47 -12.73
N PHE A 364 5.77 30.74 -12.70
CA PHE A 364 5.08 31.78 -11.92
C PHE A 364 3.85 32.34 -12.65
N GLU A 365 3.86 32.30 -13.98
CA GLU A 365 2.79 32.80 -14.84
C GLU A 365 1.77 31.71 -15.16
N TYR A 366 2.27 30.48 -15.41
CA TYR A 366 1.47 29.33 -15.84
C TYR A 366 1.82 28.09 -15.03
N PRO A 367 1.61 28.10 -13.70
CA PRO A 367 1.98 26.99 -12.82
C PRO A 367 1.20 25.71 -13.12
N LEU A 368 -0.04 25.84 -13.60
CA LEU A 368 -0.95 24.71 -13.84
C LEU A 368 -0.89 24.22 -15.28
N ALA A 369 -1.14 22.92 -15.42
CA ALA A 369 -1.06 22.19 -16.66
C ALA A 369 -2.07 22.68 -17.71
N ASP A 370 -1.60 22.79 -18.96
CA ASP A 370 -2.39 23.29 -20.08
C ASP A 370 -3.21 22.15 -20.71
N ARG A 371 -4.47 22.02 -20.30
CA ARG A 371 -5.37 20.96 -20.78
C ARG A 371 -5.63 21.02 -22.30
N SER A 372 -5.37 22.16 -22.96
CA SER A 372 -5.49 22.26 -24.43
C SER A 372 -4.45 21.44 -25.19
N LEU A 373 -3.39 20.98 -24.50
CA LEU A 373 -2.35 20.13 -25.07
C LEU A 373 -2.69 18.64 -25.00
N LEU A 374 -3.70 18.22 -24.24
CA LEU A 374 -4.07 16.79 -24.15
C LEU A 374 -4.27 16.10 -25.51
N PRO A 375 -4.88 16.73 -26.54
CA PRO A 375 -5.01 16.12 -27.87
C PRO A 375 -3.70 15.90 -28.62
N THR A 376 -2.58 16.49 -28.18
CA THR A 376 -1.27 16.27 -28.81
C THR A 376 -0.63 14.96 -28.35
N VAL A 377 -1.11 14.36 -27.24
CA VAL A 377 -0.58 13.11 -26.68
C VAL A 377 -0.90 11.95 -27.61
N GLY A 378 0.14 11.29 -28.11
CA GLY A 378 -0.03 10.16 -29.02
C GLY A 378 -0.72 10.55 -30.33
N CYS A 379 -0.69 11.83 -30.74
CA CYS A 379 -1.40 12.29 -31.93
C CYS A 379 -0.87 11.62 -33.21
N LYS A 380 -1.64 11.73 -34.31
CA LYS A 380 -1.28 11.10 -35.58
C LYS A 380 0.08 11.59 -36.08
N GLU A 381 0.34 12.88 -35.97
CA GLU A 381 1.56 13.54 -36.40
C GLU A 381 2.79 13.02 -35.63
N HIS A 382 2.67 12.85 -34.30
CA HIS A 382 3.76 12.30 -33.48
C HIS A 382 4.01 10.82 -33.81
N ARG A 383 2.97 10.03 -34.06
CA ARG A 383 3.12 8.62 -34.48
C ARG A 383 3.72 8.47 -35.87
N GLU A 384 3.41 9.38 -36.78
CA GLU A 384 4.05 9.45 -38.11
C GLU A 384 5.53 9.84 -37.99
N LEU A 385 5.87 10.75 -37.06
CA LEU A 385 7.24 11.09 -36.72
C LEU A 385 8.00 9.91 -36.11
N ALA A 386 7.37 9.14 -35.21
CA ALA A 386 7.95 7.92 -34.66
C ALA A 386 8.22 6.88 -35.76
N ARG A 387 7.27 6.67 -36.67
CA ARG A 387 7.43 5.82 -37.87
C ARG A 387 8.56 6.31 -38.80
N GLU A 388 8.70 7.62 -39.01
CA GLU A 388 9.83 8.21 -39.75
C GLU A 388 11.16 7.87 -39.08
N ALA A 389 11.22 8.04 -37.75
CA ALA A 389 12.42 7.80 -36.96
C ALA A 389 12.83 6.31 -36.99
N VAL A 390 11.87 5.39 -36.82
CA VAL A 390 12.08 3.94 -36.94
C VAL A 390 12.70 3.61 -38.30
N ARG A 391 12.11 4.10 -39.40
CA ARG A 391 12.60 3.80 -40.76
C ARG A 391 14.03 4.28 -40.99
N LYS A 392 14.39 5.42 -40.42
CA LYS A 392 15.74 6.01 -40.54
C LYS A 392 16.75 5.37 -39.59
N SER A 393 16.32 4.74 -38.49
CA SER A 393 17.21 4.17 -37.47
C SER A 393 17.60 2.71 -37.70
N LEU A 394 16.85 1.96 -38.53
CA LEU A 394 17.18 0.58 -38.87
C LEU A 394 18.49 0.48 -39.65
N VAL A 395 19.37 -0.43 -39.23
CA VAL A 395 20.67 -0.66 -39.90
C VAL A 395 20.69 -2.05 -40.53
N LEU A 396 20.87 -2.10 -41.85
CA LEU A 396 21.04 -3.34 -42.60
C LEU A 396 22.49 -3.81 -42.52
N LEU A 397 22.72 -4.93 -41.82
CA LEU A 397 24.05 -5.51 -41.62
C LEU A 397 24.41 -6.54 -42.71
N LYS A 398 23.42 -7.27 -43.23
CA LYS A 398 23.58 -8.26 -44.30
C LYS A 398 22.33 -8.30 -45.19
N ASN A 399 22.50 -8.50 -46.49
CA ASN A 399 21.39 -8.70 -47.46
C ASN A 399 21.78 -9.65 -48.61
N GLY A 400 22.06 -10.91 -48.28
CA GLY A 400 22.36 -12.04 -49.16
C GLY A 400 23.85 -12.24 -49.43
N ASN A 401 24.24 -13.49 -49.74
CA ASN A 401 25.61 -13.83 -50.18
C ASN A 401 25.75 -13.80 -51.73
N TYR A 402 24.66 -13.98 -52.48
CA TYR A 402 24.66 -14.07 -53.97
C TYR A 402 23.38 -13.51 -54.65
N GLY A 403 22.64 -12.60 -54.00
CA GLY A 403 21.43 -11.96 -54.53
C GLY A 403 20.71 -11.08 -53.50
N GLN A 404 19.74 -10.27 -53.93
CA GLN A 404 18.99 -9.35 -53.07
C GLN A 404 17.82 -10.06 -52.36
N PHE A 405 17.89 -10.27 -51.03
CA PHE A 405 16.84 -10.93 -50.24
C PHE A 405 15.75 -9.96 -49.74
N LEU A 406 16.14 -8.73 -49.36
CA LEU A 406 15.23 -7.62 -49.08
C LEU A 406 15.06 -6.73 -50.32
N PRO A 407 13.84 -6.33 -50.72
CA PRO A 407 12.59 -6.44 -49.96
C PRO A 407 11.95 -7.85 -49.98
N LEU A 408 11.31 -8.23 -48.87
CA LEU A 408 10.56 -9.50 -48.77
C LEU A 408 9.31 -9.47 -49.67
N ASN A 409 8.90 -10.63 -50.17
CA ASN A 409 7.69 -10.77 -50.98
C ASN A 409 6.42 -10.79 -50.10
N CYS A 410 5.64 -9.72 -50.12
CA CYS A 410 4.37 -9.62 -49.39
C CYS A 410 3.25 -10.53 -49.91
N ASN A 411 3.42 -11.16 -51.08
CA ASN A 411 2.49 -12.13 -51.67
C ASN A 411 2.89 -13.60 -51.40
N ALA A 412 3.72 -13.86 -50.39
CA ALA A 412 4.09 -15.21 -50.01
C ALA A 412 2.86 -16.03 -49.59
N GLU A 413 2.83 -17.33 -49.90
CA GLU A 413 1.72 -18.20 -49.51
C GLU A 413 1.73 -18.47 -47.99
N LYS A 414 2.92 -18.72 -47.44
CA LYS A 414 3.12 -19.09 -46.04
C LYS A 414 4.46 -18.57 -45.51
N ILE A 415 4.44 -17.91 -44.37
CA ILE A 415 5.64 -17.34 -43.71
C ILE A 415 5.69 -17.74 -42.22
N LEU A 416 6.91 -17.86 -41.70
CA LEU A 416 7.17 -18.17 -40.30
C LEU A 416 7.72 -16.93 -39.59
N VAL A 417 7.12 -16.52 -38.48
CA VAL A 417 7.63 -15.47 -37.58
C VAL A 417 8.02 -16.12 -36.26
N VAL A 418 9.26 -15.93 -35.82
CA VAL A 418 9.82 -16.62 -34.65
C VAL A 418 10.50 -15.65 -33.72
N GLY A 419 10.44 -15.93 -32.42
CA GLY A 419 11.30 -15.32 -31.42
C GLY A 419 10.56 -14.47 -30.39
N THR A 420 11.26 -14.24 -29.28
CA THR A 420 10.74 -13.58 -28.07
C THR A 420 10.33 -12.13 -28.31
N HIS A 421 10.92 -11.46 -29.30
CA HIS A 421 10.67 -10.04 -29.57
C HIS A 421 9.61 -9.82 -30.64
N ALA A 422 9.10 -10.86 -31.32
CA ALA A 422 8.19 -10.66 -32.44
C ALA A 422 6.84 -10.04 -32.03
N ASP A 423 6.31 -10.41 -30.87
CA ASP A 423 4.99 -9.99 -30.38
C ASP A 423 5.04 -9.37 -28.97
N ASP A 424 6.16 -8.69 -28.66
CA ASP A 424 6.38 -8.08 -27.35
C ASP A 424 6.92 -6.65 -27.51
N LEU A 425 6.05 -5.65 -27.30
CA LEU A 425 6.48 -4.25 -27.38
C LEU A 425 7.52 -3.92 -26.30
N GLY A 426 7.43 -4.53 -25.12
CA GLY A 426 8.36 -4.36 -23.99
C GLY A 426 9.79 -4.54 -24.46
N TYR A 427 10.01 -5.67 -25.12
CA TYR A 427 11.30 -6.06 -25.66
C TYR A 427 11.66 -5.26 -26.93
N GLN A 428 10.68 -4.84 -27.73
CA GLN A 428 10.94 -4.03 -28.93
C GLN A 428 11.36 -2.59 -28.58
N CYS A 429 10.85 -2.00 -27.49
CA CYS A 429 11.14 -0.61 -27.11
C CYS A 429 12.27 -0.50 -26.07
N GLY A 430 12.48 -1.54 -25.25
CA GLY A 430 13.56 -1.59 -24.26
C GLY A 430 13.33 -0.72 -23.02
N GLY A 431 14.43 -0.48 -22.28
CA GLY A 431 14.41 0.27 -21.02
C GLY A 431 13.79 1.67 -21.12
N TRP A 432 13.36 2.21 -19.99
CA TRP A 432 12.61 3.47 -19.92
C TRP A 432 11.37 3.50 -20.83
N THR A 433 10.65 2.37 -20.94
CA THR A 433 9.35 2.32 -21.62
C THR A 433 8.30 1.76 -20.68
N LYS A 434 7.49 2.63 -20.07
CA LYS A 434 6.59 2.35 -18.93
C LYS A 434 7.31 1.86 -17.67
N THR A 435 8.28 0.95 -17.80
CA THR A 435 9.15 0.47 -16.72
C THR A 435 10.61 0.79 -16.98
N MET A 436 11.43 0.82 -15.93
CA MET A 436 12.87 1.09 -16.05
C MET A 436 13.56 0.14 -17.05
N TYR A 437 13.07 -1.11 -17.12
CA TYR A 437 13.75 -2.21 -17.77
C TYR A 437 13.10 -2.70 -19.06
N GLY A 438 11.94 -2.18 -19.46
CA GLY A 438 11.23 -2.63 -20.66
C GLY A 438 10.65 -4.04 -20.49
N GLN A 439 9.84 -4.22 -19.44
CA GLN A 439 9.28 -5.51 -19.06
C GLN A 439 8.25 -6.03 -20.08
N SER A 440 8.26 -7.35 -20.29
CA SER A 440 7.32 -8.07 -21.16
C SER A 440 5.87 -7.73 -20.79
N GLY A 441 5.05 -7.39 -21.79
CA GLY A 441 3.63 -7.10 -21.59
C GLY A 441 3.29 -5.80 -20.86
N LYS A 442 4.29 -5.04 -20.36
CA LYS A 442 4.10 -3.78 -19.63
C LYS A 442 4.42 -2.58 -20.52
N ILE A 443 3.55 -2.24 -21.48
CA ILE A 443 3.69 -1.04 -22.34
C ILE A 443 2.35 -0.31 -22.58
N THR A 444 2.46 0.92 -23.10
CA THR A 444 1.43 1.79 -23.68
C THR A 444 0.84 1.24 -25.01
N ILE A 445 0.23 2.11 -25.83
CA ILE A 445 -0.42 1.76 -27.10
C ILE A 445 0.62 1.67 -28.24
N GLY A 446 0.63 0.56 -28.99
CA GLY A 446 1.50 0.39 -30.15
C GLY A 446 1.23 -0.90 -30.95
N THR A 447 1.90 -1.05 -32.09
CA THR A 447 1.80 -2.21 -32.99
C THR A 447 3.08 -3.04 -32.90
N THR A 448 2.99 -4.34 -32.58
CA THR A 448 4.15 -5.24 -32.55
C THR A 448 4.66 -5.51 -33.97
N LEU A 449 5.93 -5.94 -34.10
CA LEU A 449 6.45 -6.45 -35.36
C LEU A 449 5.57 -7.54 -35.99
N LEU A 450 5.04 -8.48 -35.20
CA LEU A 450 4.13 -9.52 -35.69
C LEU A 450 2.85 -8.93 -36.28
N ASP A 451 2.22 -7.99 -35.59
CA ASP A 451 1.01 -7.33 -36.07
C ASP A 451 1.28 -6.50 -37.32
N ALA A 452 2.43 -5.81 -37.39
CA ALA A 452 2.86 -5.08 -38.56
C ALA A 452 3.10 -6.00 -39.77
N ILE A 453 3.69 -7.19 -39.55
CA ILE A 453 3.88 -8.20 -40.61
C ILE A 453 2.52 -8.70 -41.12
N LYS A 454 1.60 -9.05 -40.22
CA LYS A 454 0.24 -9.47 -40.58
C LYS A 454 -0.51 -8.40 -41.38
N ALA A 455 -0.28 -7.12 -41.08
CA ALA A 455 -0.88 -6.01 -41.81
C ALA A 455 -0.20 -5.71 -43.16
N ALA A 456 1.06 -6.09 -43.35
CA ALA A 456 1.84 -5.80 -44.55
C ALA A 456 1.72 -6.87 -45.65
N VAL A 457 1.36 -8.11 -45.30
CA VAL A 457 1.14 -9.20 -46.26
C VAL A 457 -0.29 -9.18 -46.83
N VAL A 458 -0.53 -9.86 -47.95
CA VAL A 458 -1.89 -10.03 -48.47
C VAL A 458 -2.72 -10.94 -47.58
N GLU A 459 -4.04 -10.74 -47.57
CA GLU A 459 -4.97 -11.47 -46.68
C GLU A 459 -4.92 -13.00 -46.85
N SER A 460 -4.50 -13.50 -48.02
CA SER A 460 -4.35 -14.92 -48.31
C SER A 460 -3.05 -15.55 -47.77
N THR A 461 -2.10 -14.76 -47.26
CA THR A 461 -0.84 -15.25 -46.71
C THR A 461 -1.05 -15.86 -45.33
N GLU A 462 -0.65 -17.12 -45.15
CA GLU A 462 -0.67 -17.76 -43.84
C GLU A 462 0.56 -17.35 -43.02
N VAL A 463 0.35 -16.62 -41.92
CA VAL A 463 1.42 -16.21 -40.99
C VAL A 463 1.40 -17.11 -39.77
N ILE A 464 2.43 -17.95 -39.62
CA ILE A 464 2.61 -18.80 -38.43
C ILE A 464 3.56 -18.10 -37.47
N TYR A 465 3.15 -17.94 -36.21
CA TYR A 465 3.98 -17.36 -35.15
C TYR A 465 4.33 -18.40 -34.09
N GLU A 466 5.61 -18.54 -33.78
CA GLU A 466 6.10 -19.35 -32.67
C GLU A 466 7.14 -18.58 -31.85
N LYS A 467 6.87 -18.33 -30.57
CA LYS A 467 7.84 -17.67 -29.67
C LYS A 467 9.15 -18.46 -29.60
N TYR A 468 9.05 -19.78 -29.51
CA TYR A 468 10.15 -20.73 -29.63
C TYR A 468 9.77 -21.77 -30.69
N PRO A 469 10.61 -22.00 -31.70
CA PRO A 469 10.23 -22.85 -32.83
C PRO A 469 10.16 -24.32 -32.42
N SER A 470 9.08 -25.01 -32.78
CA SER A 470 8.90 -26.43 -32.47
C SER A 470 9.66 -27.33 -33.44
N LYS A 471 10.12 -28.50 -32.97
CA LYS A 471 10.74 -29.51 -33.84
C LYS A 471 9.79 -29.97 -34.95
N GLU A 472 8.49 -29.97 -34.68
CA GLU A 472 7.44 -30.35 -35.64
C GLU A 472 7.30 -29.32 -36.75
N THR A 473 7.26 -28.02 -36.42
CA THR A 473 7.20 -26.93 -37.42
C THR A 473 8.44 -26.88 -38.30
N LEU A 474 9.61 -27.20 -37.75
CA LEU A 474 10.87 -27.23 -38.51
C LEU A 474 11.13 -28.56 -39.25
N ALA A 475 10.49 -29.67 -38.86
CA ALA A 475 10.66 -31.00 -39.48
C ALA A 475 9.52 -31.38 -40.43
N SER A 476 8.38 -30.71 -40.34
CA SER A 476 7.21 -30.98 -41.17
C SER A 476 7.43 -30.54 -42.62
N GLY A 477 6.75 -31.19 -43.55
CA GLY A 477 6.77 -30.87 -44.99
C GLY A 477 6.16 -29.52 -45.36
N TYR A 478 6.05 -28.55 -44.43
CA TYR A 478 5.60 -27.19 -44.74
C TYR A 478 6.66 -26.46 -45.57
N ARG A 479 6.28 -25.96 -46.75
CA ARG A 479 7.14 -25.10 -47.56
C ARG A 479 6.91 -23.64 -47.17
N PHE A 480 7.69 -23.14 -46.21
CA PHE A 480 7.72 -21.72 -45.90
C PHE A 480 8.46 -20.95 -47.00
N SER A 481 7.93 -19.80 -47.40
CA SER A 481 8.59 -18.93 -48.39
C SER A 481 9.83 -18.25 -47.81
N TYR A 482 9.75 -17.83 -46.54
CA TYR A 482 10.85 -17.32 -45.73
C TYR A 482 10.44 -17.29 -44.25
N ALA A 483 11.41 -17.08 -43.37
CA ALA A 483 11.21 -16.85 -41.95
C ALA A 483 11.73 -15.48 -41.52
N ILE A 484 11.08 -14.89 -40.51
CA ILE A 484 11.53 -13.69 -39.80
C ILE A 484 11.79 -14.07 -38.35
N VAL A 485 13.05 -14.02 -37.93
CA VAL A 485 13.46 -14.32 -36.56
C VAL A 485 13.75 -13.01 -35.83
N ALA A 486 12.90 -12.66 -34.86
CA ALA A 486 13.00 -11.46 -34.05
C ALA A 486 13.47 -11.82 -32.63
N VAL A 487 14.74 -11.55 -32.36
CA VAL A 487 15.41 -11.81 -31.09
C VAL A 487 16.24 -10.60 -30.69
N GLY A 488 16.73 -10.55 -29.47
CA GLY A 488 17.33 -9.33 -28.96
C GLY A 488 17.62 -9.42 -27.48
N GLU A 489 17.98 -8.28 -26.90
CA GLU A 489 18.32 -8.17 -25.49
C GLU A 489 17.13 -8.46 -24.55
N ALA A 490 17.41 -9.01 -23.38
CA ALA A 490 16.42 -9.16 -22.32
C ALA A 490 16.11 -7.81 -21.65
N PRO A 491 14.98 -7.68 -20.92
CA PRO A 491 14.75 -6.55 -20.03
C PRO A 491 15.89 -6.37 -19.06
N TYR A 492 16.33 -5.14 -18.90
CA TYR A 492 17.56 -4.75 -18.20
C TYR A 492 17.48 -4.85 -16.66
N ALA A 493 17.02 -5.94 -16.05
CA ALA A 493 16.98 -6.04 -14.58
C ALA A 493 18.36 -5.73 -13.96
N ASP A 494 18.42 -4.81 -12.98
CA ASP A 494 19.58 -4.31 -12.21
C ASP A 494 20.76 -5.29 -12.04
N THR A 495 21.55 -5.53 -13.10
CA THR A 495 22.77 -6.32 -12.97
C THR A 495 23.89 -5.38 -12.52
N LYS A 496 23.99 -5.26 -11.19
CA LYS A 496 25.30 -5.12 -10.50
C LYS A 496 26.28 -6.27 -10.81
N GLY A 497 25.89 -7.23 -11.66
CA GLY A 497 26.69 -8.34 -12.16
C GLY A 497 27.24 -8.09 -13.57
N ASP A 498 28.48 -8.51 -13.75
CA ASP A 498 29.33 -8.44 -14.94
C ASP A 498 28.59 -8.63 -16.30
N ASN A 499 28.39 -7.54 -17.05
CA ASN A 499 27.99 -7.55 -18.48
C ASN A 499 29.17 -7.95 -19.39
N SER A 500 29.99 -8.93 -19.00
CA SER A 500 31.18 -9.32 -19.78
C SER A 500 30.83 -9.97 -21.11
N GLU A 501 29.66 -10.60 -21.21
CA GLU A 501 29.22 -11.32 -22.42
C GLU A 501 28.19 -10.50 -23.21
N LEU A 502 28.61 -9.96 -24.36
CA LEU A 502 27.77 -9.21 -25.30
C LEU A 502 26.99 -10.15 -26.25
N ILE A 503 26.56 -11.33 -25.79
CA ILE A 503 25.92 -12.37 -26.63
C ILE A 503 24.41 -12.13 -26.78
N ILE A 504 23.79 -12.71 -27.83
CA ILE A 504 22.33 -12.67 -28.02
C ILE A 504 21.66 -13.59 -26.98
N PRO A 505 20.86 -13.06 -26.03
CA PRO A 505 20.28 -13.87 -24.96
C PRO A 505 19.12 -14.75 -25.47
N PHE A 506 18.57 -15.56 -24.56
CA PHE A 506 17.48 -16.52 -24.85
C PHE A 506 17.83 -17.57 -25.91
N ASN A 507 19.09 -17.98 -25.99
CA ASN A 507 19.61 -18.84 -27.04
C ASN A 507 19.33 -18.26 -28.44
N GLY A 508 19.32 -16.92 -28.58
CA GLY A 508 18.93 -16.26 -29.82
C GLY A 508 19.80 -16.67 -31.02
N SER A 509 21.11 -16.84 -30.81
CA SER A 509 22.02 -17.40 -31.83
C SER A 509 21.58 -18.79 -32.30
N ASP A 510 21.20 -19.67 -31.37
CA ASP A 510 20.73 -21.02 -31.68
C ASP A 510 19.40 -21.00 -32.41
N ILE A 511 18.45 -20.17 -31.97
CA ILE A 511 17.13 -20.02 -32.61
C ILE A 511 17.31 -19.54 -34.05
N ILE A 512 18.12 -18.49 -34.27
CA ILE A 512 18.40 -17.98 -35.61
C ILE A 512 19.00 -19.10 -36.48
N THR A 513 20.02 -19.78 -35.95
CA THR A 513 20.75 -20.82 -36.69
C THR A 513 19.85 -22.01 -37.03
N MET A 514 19.05 -22.48 -36.06
CA MET A 514 18.14 -23.61 -36.21
C MET A 514 17.08 -23.36 -37.28
N VAL A 515 16.53 -22.15 -37.34
CA VAL A 515 15.54 -21.77 -38.36
C VAL A 515 16.24 -21.58 -39.72
N ALA A 516 17.38 -20.88 -39.75
CA ALA A 516 18.12 -20.57 -40.98
C ALA A 516 18.68 -21.81 -41.69
N GLU A 517 18.91 -22.92 -40.97
CA GLU A 517 19.28 -24.21 -41.58
C GLU A 517 18.18 -24.83 -42.46
N LYS A 518 16.92 -24.43 -42.26
CA LYS A 518 15.76 -25.04 -42.90
C LYS A 518 15.00 -24.09 -43.80
N ILE A 519 14.98 -22.79 -43.48
CA ILE A 519 14.15 -21.78 -44.13
C ILE A 519 15.01 -20.53 -44.42
N PRO A 520 14.92 -19.92 -45.63
CA PRO A 520 15.55 -18.63 -45.90
C PRO A 520 15.11 -17.57 -44.88
N THR A 521 16.05 -16.99 -44.13
CA THR A 521 15.74 -16.26 -42.89
C THR A 521 16.24 -14.81 -42.92
N LEU A 522 15.34 -13.88 -42.58
CA LEU A 522 15.68 -12.55 -42.08
C LEU A 522 15.80 -12.62 -40.56
N ALA A 523 16.97 -12.30 -40.02
CA ALA A 523 17.13 -12.06 -38.58
C ALA A 523 17.03 -10.57 -38.28
N ILE A 524 16.20 -10.21 -37.29
CA ILE A 524 16.06 -8.86 -36.75
C ILE A 524 16.53 -8.89 -35.30
N LEU A 525 17.59 -8.13 -35.02
CA LEU A 525 18.20 -8.03 -33.70
C LEU A 525 17.74 -6.74 -33.02
N PHE A 526 16.88 -6.88 -32.00
CA PHE A 526 16.48 -5.78 -31.13
C PHE A 526 17.53 -5.57 -30.05
N SER A 527 18.23 -4.44 -30.07
CA SER A 527 19.33 -4.24 -29.12
C SER A 527 19.58 -2.77 -28.81
N GLY A 528 19.99 -2.49 -27.59
CA GLY A 528 20.47 -1.21 -27.11
C GLY A 528 21.98 -1.02 -27.23
N ARG A 529 22.73 -2.05 -27.66
CA ARG A 529 24.20 -2.03 -27.78
C ARG A 529 24.73 -3.00 -28.83
N PRO A 530 25.96 -2.82 -29.34
CA PRO A 530 26.58 -3.81 -30.21
C PRO A 530 26.69 -5.19 -29.52
N MET A 531 26.24 -6.24 -30.20
CA MET A 531 26.30 -7.63 -29.73
C MET A 531 27.36 -8.42 -30.50
N VAL A 532 27.97 -9.40 -29.85
CA VAL A 532 28.85 -10.40 -30.47
C VAL A 532 27.97 -11.37 -31.25
N LEU A 533 28.17 -11.40 -32.57
CA LEU A 533 27.50 -12.32 -33.47
C LEU A 533 28.40 -13.53 -33.72
N GLU A 534 27.88 -14.71 -33.46
CA GLU A 534 28.57 -15.95 -33.82
C GLU A 534 28.69 -16.07 -35.34
N PRO A 535 29.82 -16.59 -35.88
CA PRO A 535 30.02 -16.74 -37.33
C PRO A 535 28.87 -17.45 -38.05
N GLN A 536 28.25 -18.44 -37.39
CA GLN A 536 27.14 -19.21 -37.97
C GLN A 536 25.89 -18.37 -38.23
N VAL A 537 25.61 -17.37 -37.37
CA VAL A 537 24.48 -16.44 -37.57
C VAL A 537 24.69 -15.64 -38.85
N LEU A 538 25.91 -15.15 -39.06
CA LEU A 538 26.27 -14.40 -40.27
C LEU A 538 26.33 -15.29 -41.51
N GLU A 539 26.77 -16.54 -41.40
CA GLU A 539 26.86 -17.46 -42.54
C GLU A 539 25.50 -17.94 -43.03
N LYS A 540 24.60 -18.32 -42.09
CA LYS A 540 23.35 -19.03 -42.38
C LYS A 540 22.16 -18.13 -42.68
N THR A 541 22.11 -16.90 -42.17
CA THR A 541 21.00 -15.97 -42.44
C THR A 541 21.09 -15.36 -43.84
N GLU A 542 19.95 -15.08 -44.47
CA GLU A 542 19.94 -14.39 -45.77
C GLU A 542 20.04 -12.88 -45.59
N ALA A 543 19.35 -12.32 -44.59
CA ALA A 543 19.50 -10.92 -44.22
C ALA A 543 19.56 -10.74 -42.70
N LEU A 544 20.24 -9.68 -42.29
CA LEU A 544 20.41 -9.32 -40.89
C LEU A 544 20.20 -7.82 -40.71
N VAL A 545 19.28 -7.45 -39.82
CA VAL A 545 18.94 -6.06 -39.49
C VAL A 545 19.17 -5.83 -38.00
N ALA A 546 19.86 -4.75 -37.65
CA ALA A 546 19.90 -4.23 -36.29
C ALA A 546 18.77 -3.20 -36.10
N ALA A 547 17.86 -3.49 -35.17
CA ALA A 547 16.79 -2.62 -34.72
C ALA A 547 17.17 -2.04 -33.35
N TRP A 548 17.64 -0.79 -33.35
CA TRP A 548 18.11 -0.09 -32.16
C TRP A 548 16.95 0.41 -31.29
N LEU A 549 16.19 -0.53 -30.70
CA LEU A 549 15.02 -0.28 -29.85
C LEU A 549 14.06 0.75 -30.48
N PRO A 550 13.36 0.39 -31.57
CA PRO A 550 12.73 1.34 -32.49
C PRO A 550 11.55 2.18 -31.94
N GLY A 551 11.02 1.92 -30.74
CA GLY A 551 9.83 2.60 -30.21
C GLY A 551 8.52 2.05 -30.79
N THR A 552 7.40 2.80 -30.67
CA THR A 552 6.06 2.33 -31.06
C THR A 552 5.49 3.01 -32.32
N GLU A 553 4.66 2.27 -33.08
CA GLU A 553 3.88 2.75 -34.22
C GLU A 553 2.36 2.53 -33.96
N GLY A 554 1.49 3.55 -34.13
CA GLY A 554 0.03 3.51 -33.82
C GLY A 554 -0.82 2.57 -34.68
N GLN A 555 -2.07 2.17 -34.37
CA GLN A 555 -3.20 2.74 -33.60
C GLN A 555 -3.61 1.84 -32.40
N GLU A 556 -4.60 2.27 -31.57
CA GLU A 556 -5.33 1.37 -30.66
C GLU A 556 -5.70 0.08 -31.40
N ARG A 557 -5.47 -1.04 -30.73
CA ARG A 557 -5.88 -2.38 -31.17
C ARG A 557 -7.32 -2.28 -31.69
N ALA A 558 -7.50 -2.34 -33.01
CA ALA A 558 -8.83 -2.48 -33.56
C ALA A 558 -9.40 -3.76 -32.95
N LYS A 559 -10.32 -3.63 -31.99
CA LYS A 559 -11.17 -4.72 -31.55
C LYS A 559 -11.75 -5.29 -32.84
N LYS A 560 -11.28 -6.48 -33.23
CA LYS A 560 -11.95 -7.31 -34.22
C LYS A 560 -13.33 -7.62 -33.64
N MET A 561 -14.29 -6.75 -33.91
CA MET A 561 -15.70 -7.14 -33.93
C MET A 561 -15.83 -8.16 -35.04
N GLY A 562 -16.13 -9.41 -34.67
CA GLY A 562 -16.29 -10.48 -35.64
C GLY A 562 -15.92 -11.89 -35.17
N GLY A 563 -15.85 -12.15 -33.87
CA GLY A 563 -16.08 -13.49 -33.32
C GLY A 563 -17.32 -13.39 -32.44
N LYS A 564 -18.29 -14.30 -32.59
CA LYS A 564 -19.44 -14.39 -31.68
C LYS A 564 -18.90 -14.48 -30.24
N GLU A 565 -19.01 -13.41 -29.46
CA GLU A 565 -18.82 -13.48 -28.01
C GLU A 565 -19.88 -14.45 -27.47
N GLU A 566 -19.43 -15.61 -27.00
CA GLU A 566 -20.21 -16.36 -26.03
C GLU A 566 -20.38 -15.47 -24.80
N ARG A 567 -21.63 -15.18 -24.46
CA ARG A 567 -22.02 -14.33 -23.34
C ARG A 567 -21.49 -14.93 -22.03
N CYS A 568 -20.46 -14.35 -21.41
CA CYS A 568 -19.91 -14.80 -20.13
C CYS A 568 -20.96 -14.66 -19.02
N VAL A 569 -21.41 -15.78 -18.44
CA VAL A 569 -22.49 -15.82 -17.45
C VAL A 569 -22.06 -15.19 -16.13
N TYR A 570 -20.80 -15.38 -15.70
CA TYR A 570 -20.31 -14.88 -14.42
C TYR A 570 -20.28 -13.35 -14.31
N LYS A 571 -20.25 -12.63 -15.43
CA LYS A 571 -20.32 -11.16 -15.50
C LYS A 571 -21.76 -10.63 -15.59
N ASN A 572 -22.76 -11.50 -15.72
CA ASN A 572 -24.16 -11.09 -15.76
C ASN A 572 -24.71 -10.98 -14.32
N PRO A 573 -25.00 -9.77 -13.82
CA PRO A 573 -25.51 -9.60 -12.45
C PRO A 573 -26.89 -10.24 -12.24
N ASP A 574 -27.66 -10.44 -13.31
CA ASP A 574 -29.00 -11.04 -13.25
C ASP A 574 -28.98 -12.59 -13.25
N ALA A 575 -27.80 -13.20 -13.43
CA ALA A 575 -27.67 -14.65 -13.40
C ALA A 575 -27.64 -15.17 -11.94
N PRO A 576 -28.21 -16.36 -11.66
CA PRO A 576 -28.13 -16.97 -10.34
C PRO A 576 -26.68 -17.14 -9.87
N VAL A 577 -26.41 -16.89 -8.58
CA VAL A 577 -25.06 -16.97 -7.99
C VAL A 577 -24.35 -18.27 -8.38
N GLU A 578 -25.00 -19.42 -8.21
CA GLU A 578 -24.38 -20.72 -8.53
C GLU A 578 -24.02 -20.85 -10.02
N ALA A 579 -24.82 -20.30 -10.93
CA ALA A 579 -24.50 -20.31 -12.36
C ALA A 579 -23.26 -19.44 -12.66
N ARG A 580 -23.12 -18.31 -11.97
CA ARG A 580 -21.96 -17.43 -12.07
C ARG A 580 -20.70 -18.08 -11.50
N VAL A 581 -20.82 -18.75 -10.36
CA VAL A 581 -19.72 -19.51 -9.74
C VAL A 581 -19.23 -20.61 -10.67
N GLN A 582 -20.11 -21.45 -11.20
CA GLN A 582 -19.71 -22.55 -12.08
C GLN A 582 -19.09 -22.05 -13.39
N ASP A 583 -19.65 -20.99 -14.00
CA ASP A 583 -19.07 -20.39 -15.21
C ASP A 583 -17.67 -19.83 -14.94
N LEU A 584 -17.47 -19.09 -13.85
CA LEU A 584 -16.15 -18.55 -13.49
C LEU A 584 -15.15 -19.66 -13.15
N LEU A 585 -15.53 -20.61 -12.30
CA LEU A 585 -14.67 -21.72 -11.87
C LEU A 585 -14.17 -22.56 -13.05
N SER A 586 -15.02 -22.76 -14.08
CA SER A 586 -14.66 -23.49 -15.31
C SER A 586 -13.62 -22.79 -16.18
N ARG A 587 -13.42 -21.47 -15.98
CA ARG A 587 -12.49 -20.63 -16.74
C ARG A 587 -11.15 -20.44 -16.03
N MET A 588 -11.09 -20.75 -14.74
CA MET A 588 -9.90 -20.51 -13.92
C MET A 588 -8.85 -21.61 -14.09
N THR A 589 -7.61 -21.17 -14.25
CA THR A 589 -6.41 -21.99 -14.14
C THR A 589 -6.11 -22.37 -12.67
N LEU A 590 -5.22 -23.35 -12.46
CA LEU A 590 -4.80 -23.73 -11.11
C LEU A 590 -4.16 -22.55 -10.33
N PRO A 591 -3.24 -21.74 -10.90
CA PRO A 591 -2.72 -20.56 -10.21
C PRO A 591 -3.81 -19.55 -9.82
N GLU A 592 -4.80 -19.29 -10.67
CA GLU A 592 -5.93 -18.40 -10.34
C GLU A 592 -6.77 -18.97 -9.18
N LYS A 593 -6.99 -20.30 -9.16
CA LYS A 593 -7.71 -20.98 -8.08
C LYS A 593 -6.94 -20.91 -6.75
N VAL A 594 -5.65 -21.20 -6.77
CA VAL A 594 -4.78 -21.08 -5.58
C VAL A 594 -4.66 -19.62 -5.12
N GLY A 595 -4.59 -18.68 -6.04
CA GLY A 595 -4.63 -17.25 -5.75
C GLY A 595 -5.89 -16.87 -4.97
N GLN A 596 -7.07 -17.38 -5.36
CA GLN A 596 -8.32 -17.16 -4.62
C GLN A 596 -8.28 -17.71 -3.18
N MET A 597 -7.57 -18.81 -2.93
CA MET A 597 -7.39 -19.39 -1.60
C MET A 597 -6.36 -18.65 -0.74
N THR A 598 -5.69 -17.62 -1.27
CA THR A 598 -4.61 -16.90 -0.61
C THR A 598 -5.12 -15.56 -0.05
N GLN A 599 -5.00 -15.38 1.26
CA GLN A 599 -5.15 -14.08 1.92
C GLN A 599 -3.79 -13.58 2.42
N ILE A 600 -3.43 -12.34 2.07
CA ILE A 600 -2.15 -11.70 2.42
C ILE A 600 -2.35 -10.41 3.21
N GLU A 601 -1.31 -9.99 3.92
CA GLU A 601 -1.31 -8.74 4.67
C GLU A 601 -1.00 -7.54 3.76
N ARG A 602 -1.65 -6.39 4.01
CA ARG A 602 -1.45 -5.16 3.25
C ARG A 602 0.02 -4.67 3.16
N VAL A 603 0.87 -4.92 4.16
CA VAL A 603 2.27 -4.49 4.22
C VAL A 603 3.17 -5.24 3.25
N VAL A 604 2.77 -6.45 2.85
CA VAL A 604 3.45 -7.23 1.81
C VAL A 604 2.75 -7.12 0.46
N THR A 605 1.66 -6.34 0.40
CA THR A 605 0.83 -6.22 -0.78
C THR A 605 1.33 -5.09 -1.69
N THR A 606 1.48 -5.41 -2.96
CA THR A 606 1.69 -4.44 -4.05
C THR A 606 0.72 -4.74 -5.19
N HIS A 607 0.52 -3.80 -6.12
CA HIS A 607 -0.36 -4.04 -7.27
C HIS A 607 0.07 -5.28 -8.08
N PRO A 608 1.37 -5.47 -8.45
CA PRO A 608 1.80 -6.67 -9.16
C PRO A 608 1.54 -7.96 -8.37
N VAL A 609 1.77 -7.96 -7.06
CA VAL A 609 1.48 -9.14 -6.22
C VAL A 609 0.01 -9.54 -6.34
N ILE A 610 -0.92 -8.58 -6.28
CA ILE A 610 -2.36 -8.87 -6.43
C ILE A 610 -2.66 -9.39 -7.85
N THR A 611 -2.21 -8.68 -8.88
CA THR A 611 -2.59 -8.95 -10.27
C THR A 611 -1.98 -10.23 -10.81
N GLU A 612 -0.69 -10.47 -10.55
CA GLU A 612 0.09 -11.56 -11.15
C GLU A 612 -0.04 -12.88 -10.37
N LEU A 613 -0.31 -12.81 -9.06
CA LEU A 613 -0.57 -13.99 -8.23
C LEU A 613 -2.07 -14.23 -7.96
N PHE A 614 -2.94 -13.44 -8.60
CA PHE A 614 -4.40 -13.60 -8.57
C PHE A 614 -4.99 -13.63 -7.16
N ILE A 615 -4.41 -12.81 -6.26
CA ILE A 615 -4.70 -12.84 -4.83
C ILE A 615 -6.20 -12.72 -4.57
N GLY A 616 -6.72 -13.62 -3.73
CA GLY A 616 -8.14 -13.73 -3.41
C GLY A 616 -8.59 -12.73 -2.35
N SER A 617 -7.72 -12.40 -1.41
CA SER A 617 -8.06 -11.55 -0.28
C SER A 617 -6.84 -10.81 0.27
N VAL A 618 -7.09 -9.63 0.82
CA VAL A 618 -6.11 -8.85 1.59
C VAL A 618 -6.71 -8.59 2.96
N LEU A 619 -5.88 -8.53 4.00
CA LEU A 619 -6.30 -8.05 5.32
C LEU A 619 -5.36 -6.98 5.88
N ASN A 620 -5.78 -6.33 6.96
CA ASN A 620 -4.87 -5.72 7.92
C ASN A 620 -4.89 -6.49 9.24
N GLY A 621 -3.70 -6.77 9.78
CA GLY A 621 -3.57 -7.22 11.16
C GLY A 621 -3.89 -6.11 12.17
N GLY A 622 -3.99 -6.48 13.45
CA GLY A 622 -4.13 -5.52 14.54
C GLY A 622 -2.96 -4.52 14.56
N GLY A 623 -3.26 -3.23 14.42
CA GLY A 623 -2.23 -2.20 14.32
C GLY A 623 -1.54 -2.03 12.97
N SER A 624 -2.02 -2.70 11.91
CA SER A 624 -1.55 -2.48 10.54
C SER A 624 -2.40 -1.41 9.84
N TRP A 625 -2.19 -0.15 10.22
CA TRP A 625 -2.83 0.99 9.57
C TRP A 625 -1.99 1.55 8.41
N PRO A 626 -2.58 2.29 7.44
CA PRO A 626 -1.84 2.91 6.33
C PRO A 626 -0.69 3.81 6.81
N PHE A 627 -0.99 4.69 7.78
CA PHE A 627 -0.07 5.57 8.50
C PHE A 627 -0.74 6.07 9.79
N GLU A 628 0.02 6.71 10.69
CA GLU A 628 -0.48 7.16 12.00
C GLU A 628 -1.72 8.05 11.86
N ASP A 629 -2.77 7.73 12.62
CA ASP A 629 -4.06 8.44 12.62
C ASP A 629 -4.74 8.54 11.23
N ALA A 630 -4.47 7.57 10.34
CA ALA A 630 -5.14 7.45 9.05
C ALA A 630 -6.66 7.50 9.21
N LYS A 631 -7.29 8.44 8.49
CA LYS A 631 -8.73 8.63 8.48
C LYS A 631 -9.38 7.57 7.60
N THR A 632 -10.68 7.38 7.76
CA THR A 632 -11.50 6.47 6.94
C THR A 632 -11.28 6.66 5.43
N SER A 633 -11.12 7.89 4.95
CA SER A 633 -10.85 8.16 3.52
C SER A 633 -9.54 7.56 3.05
N ASP A 634 -8.50 7.58 3.89
CA ASP A 634 -7.17 7.06 3.57
C ASP A 634 -7.19 5.53 3.47
N TRP A 635 -7.96 4.88 4.35
CA TRP A 635 -8.25 3.45 4.26
C TRP A 635 -8.97 3.10 2.96
N ALA A 636 -10.03 3.85 2.63
CA ALA A 636 -10.81 3.63 1.42
C ALA A 636 -9.96 3.81 0.15
N ASP A 637 -9.06 4.80 0.12
CA ASP A 637 -8.11 4.99 -0.99
C ASP A 637 -7.15 3.81 -1.16
N MET A 638 -6.59 3.31 -0.06
CA MET A 638 -5.71 2.14 -0.07
C MET A 638 -6.43 0.89 -0.59
N ILE A 639 -7.63 0.61 -0.07
CA ILE A 639 -8.40 -0.59 -0.44
C ILE A 639 -8.89 -0.51 -1.89
N ASP A 640 -9.35 0.65 -2.35
CA ASP A 640 -9.73 0.85 -3.75
C ASP A 640 -8.52 0.64 -4.69
N GLY A 641 -7.30 1.04 -4.26
CA GLY A 641 -6.06 0.76 -4.99
C GLY A 641 -5.81 -0.73 -5.18
N TYR A 642 -5.89 -1.51 -4.10
CA TYR A 642 -5.77 -2.97 -4.15
C TYR A 642 -6.86 -3.62 -4.99
N GLN A 643 -8.10 -3.11 -4.92
CA GLN A 643 -9.19 -3.64 -5.71
C GLN A 643 -8.98 -3.40 -7.20
N ASN A 644 -8.53 -2.21 -7.60
CA ASN A 644 -8.21 -1.92 -8.99
C ASN A 644 -7.12 -2.85 -9.54
N ALA A 645 -6.11 -3.21 -8.73
CA ALA A 645 -5.12 -4.20 -9.12
C ALA A 645 -5.73 -5.60 -9.34
N ALA A 646 -6.67 -6.02 -8.50
CA ALA A 646 -7.37 -7.30 -8.67
C ALA A 646 -8.23 -7.33 -9.95
N LEU A 647 -8.93 -6.24 -10.24
CA LEU A 647 -9.76 -6.09 -11.44
C LEU A 647 -8.97 -6.05 -12.74
N ALA A 648 -7.68 -5.69 -12.68
CA ALA A 648 -6.78 -5.73 -13.83
C ALA A 648 -6.34 -7.15 -14.24
N SER A 649 -6.60 -8.17 -13.42
CA SER A 649 -6.32 -9.57 -13.75
C SER A 649 -7.16 -10.07 -14.93
N PRO A 650 -6.75 -11.14 -15.66
CA PRO A 650 -7.44 -11.62 -16.86
C PRO A 650 -8.94 -11.92 -16.67
N LEU A 651 -9.32 -12.48 -15.52
CA LEU A 651 -10.71 -12.78 -15.19
C LEU A 651 -11.41 -11.65 -14.43
N GLY A 652 -10.66 -10.65 -13.94
CA GLY A 652 -11.15 -9.48 -13.21
C GLY A 652 -11.87 -9.86 -11.91
N ILE A 653 -11.32 -10.82 -11.16
CA ILE A 653 -11.94 -11.29 -9.90
C ILE A 653 -11.56 -10.32 -8.79
N PRO A 654 -12.51 -9.62 -8.15
CA PRO A 654 -12.20 -8.68 -7.07
C PRO A 654 -11.65 -9.39 -5.84
N ILE A 655 -10.73 -8.74 -5.11
CA ILE A 655 -10.32 -9.19 -3.77
C ILE A 655 -11.46 -8.93 -2.78
N ILE A 656 -11.58 -9.80 -1.76
CA ILE A 656 -12.35 -9.48 -0.55
C ILE A 656 -11.40 -8.96 0.52
N TYR A 657 -11.65 -7.77 1.06
CA TYR A 657 -10.79 -7.16 2.08
C TYR A 657 -11.33 -7.42 3.50
N GLY A 658 -10.53 -8.09 4.33
CA GLY A 658 -10.86 -8.48 5.71
C GLY A 658 -10.25 -7.56 6.77
N ILE A 659 -10.99 -7.32 7.86
CA ILE A 659 -10.55 -6.53 9.00
C ILE A 659 -11.15 -7.06 10.32
N ASP A 660 -10.38 -7.02 11.41
CA ASP A 660 -10.92 -7.24 12.76
C ASP A 660 -11.76 -6.04 13.21
N ALA A 661 -13.05 -6.05 12.90
CA ALA A 661 -14.04 -5.09 13.40
C ALA A 661 -14.87 -5.70 14.55
N VAL A 662 -14.20 -6.01 15.66
CA VAL A 662 -14.73 -6.85 16.75
C VAL A 662 -15.52 -6.09 17.83
N HIS A 663 -15.37 -4.77 17.92
CA HIS A 663 -16.14 -3.89 18.81
C HIS A 663 -16.32 -2.49 18.20
N GLY A 664 -16.75 -2.47 16.93
CA GLY A 664 -16.68 -1.32 16.03
C GLY A 664 -15.53 -1.48 15.02
N ASN A 665 -15.36 -0.51 14.11
CA ASN A 665 -14.25 -0.49 13.15
C ASN A 665 -12.94 -0.03 13.83
N ASN A 666 -12.52 -0.82 14.81
CA ASN A 666 -11.62 -0.44 15.91
C ASN A 666 -10.17 -0.14 15.52
N ASN A 667 -9.72 -0.52 14.32
CA ASN A 667 -8.41 -0.15 13.79
C ASN A 667 -8.39 1.26 13.17
N VAL A 668 -9.56 1.84 12.86
CA VAL A 668 -9.67 3.14 12.18
C VAL A 668 -9.75 4.28 13.19
N TYR A 669 -8.89 5.28 13.03
CA TYR A 669 -8.89 6.46 13.89
C TYR A 669 -10.22 7.23 13.75
N GLY A 670 -10.84 7.56 14.88
CA GLY A 670 -12.11 8.30 14.92
C GLY A 670 -13.37 7.44 14.78
N ALA A 671 -13.24 6.12 14.54
CA ALA A 671 -14.37 5.20 14.58
C ALA A 671 -15.03 5.12 15.96
N THR A 672 -16.29 4.71 16.00
CA THR A 672 -16.99 4.43 17.25
C THR A 672 -16.46 3.14 17.86
N ILE A 673 -16.04 3.17 19.12
CA ILE A 673 -15.56 1.98 19.85
C ILE A 673 -16.63 1.56 20.85
N PHE A 674 -17.26 0.41 20.61
CA PHE A 674 -18.28 -0.16 21.48
C PHE A 674 -17.63 -0.93 22.65
N PRO A 675 -18.40 -1.23 23.72
CA PRO A 675 -17.94 -2.17 24.74
C PRO A 675 -17.51 -3.50 24.12
N HIS A 676 -16.45 -4.11 24.67
CA HIS A 676 -16.09 -5.48 24.30
C HIS A 676 -17.18 -6.49 24.67
N ASN A 677 -17.13 -7.66 24.03
CA ASN A 677 -18.20 -8.66 24.06
C ASN A 677 -18.62 -9.07 25.47
N ILE A 678 -17.72 -9.16 26.45
CA ILE A 678 -18.12 -9.47 27.83
C ILE A 678 -19.07 -8.41 28.40
N GLY A 679 -18.79 -7.12 28.16
CA GLY A 679 -19.69 -6.03 28.55
C GLY A 679 -21.01 -6.06 27.78
N LEU A 680 -20.97 -6.38 26.49
CA LEU A 680 -22.17 -6.57 25.67
C LEU A 680 -23.01 -7.77 26.14
N GLY A 681 -22.35 -8.85 26.56
CA GLY A 681 -22.94 -9.98 27.25
C GLY A 681 -23.74 -9.56 28.45
N ALA A 682 -23.16 -8.67 29.26
CA ALA A 682 -23.81 -8.16 30.47
C ALA A 682 -25.15 -7.46 30.21
N THR A 683 -25.37 -6.94 29.00
CA THR A 683 -26.60 -6.24 28.62
C THR A 683 -27.81 -7.17 28.48
N ARG A 684 -27.60 -8.44 28.08
CA ARG A 684 -28.65 -9.40 27.68
C ARG A 684 -29.62 -8.82 26.63
N ASP A 685 -29.12 -7.98 25.72
CA ASP A 685 -29.94 -7.21 24.78
C ASP A 685 -29.58 -7.53 23.33
N ALA A 686 -30.23 -8.54 22.75
CA ALA A 686 -30.00 -9.00 21.39
C ALA A 686 -30.29 -7.92 20.32
N ASP A 687 -31.25 -7.02 20.56
CA ASP A 687 -31.52 -5.92 19.63
C ASP A 687 -30.41 -4.88 19.65
N LEU A 688 -29.88 -4.56 20.83
CA LEU A 688 -28.71 -3.70 20.97
C LEU A 688 -27.51 -4.27 20.18
N ILE A 689 -27.23 -5.57 20.29
CA ILE A 689 -26.10 -6.18 19.56
C ILE A 689 -26.33 -6.12 18.05
N ARG A 690 -27.56 -6.36 17.59
CA ARG A 690 -27.93 -6.21 16.17
C ARG A 690 -27.69 -4.77 15.67
N ARG A 691 -28.10 -3.76 16.44
CA ARG A 691 -27.88 -2.34 16.11
C ARG A 691 -26.38 -1.98 16.09
N ILE A 692 -25.58 -2.53 17.00
CA ILE A 692 -24.12 -2.38 17.01
C ILE A 692 -23.51 -2.98 15.73
N GLY A 693 -23.96 -4.17 15.33
CA GLY A 693 -23.52 -4.80 14.08
C GLY A 693 -23.85 -3.94 12.86
N ALA A 694 -25.05 -3.36 12.80
CA ALA A 694 -25.46 -2.48 11.70
C ALA A 694 -24.61 -1.19 11.64
N ALA A 695 -24.35 -0.55 12.78
CA ALA A 695 -23.46 0.61 12.86
C ALA A 695 -22.03 0.25 12.43
N THR A 696 -21.52 -0.89 12.93
CA THR A 696 -20.18 -1.39 12.58
C THR A 696 -20.06 -1.67 11.08
N ALA A 697 -21.07 -2.28 10.45
CA ALA A 697 -21.07 -2.55 9.02
C ALA A 697 -20.93 -1.27 8.19
N LEU A 698 -21.64 -0.20 8.55
CA LEU A 698 -21.53 1.09 7.88
C LEU A 698 -20.13 1.68 8.05
N GLU A 699 -19.56 1.66 9.25
CA GLU A 699 -18.22 2.20 9.50
C GLU A 699 -17.12 1.40 8.79
N VAL A 700 -17.28 0.07 8.65
CA VAL A 700 -16.37 -0.81 7.89
C VAL A 700 -16.51 -0.57 6.38
N ARG A 701 -17.74 -0.44 5.87
CA ARG A 701 -17.95 -0.11 4.45
C ARG A 701 -17.43 1.26 4.08
N ALA A 702 -17.53 2.23 4.99
CA ALA A 702 -17.00 3.57 4.79
C ALA A 702 -15.47 3.57 4.57
N SER A 703 -14.74 2.65 5.22
CA SER A 703 -13.30 2.49 5.03
C SER A 703 -12.93 1.63 3.81
N GLY A 704 -13.92 1.14 3.04
CA GLY A 704 -13.72 0.29 1.86
C GLY A 704 -13.59 -1.20 2.14
N ALA A 705 -13.55 -1.63 3.40
CA ALA A 705 -13.47 -3.04 3.74
C ALA A 705 -14.84 -3.72 3.55
N HIS A 706 -14.81 -5.03 3.24
CA HIS A 706 -16.00 -5.78 2.83
C HIS A 706 -16.39 -6.85 3.86
N TRP A 707 -15.45 -7.21 4.72
CA TRP A 707 -15.51 -8.39 5.55
C TRP A 707 -14.98 -8.08 6.95
N ALA A 708 -15.85 -8.27 7.95
CA ALA A 708 -15.51 -8.15 9.36
C ALA A 708 -15.24 -9.53 9.96
N PHE A 709 -14.10 -9.70 10.63
CA PHE A 709 -13.79 -10.91 11.40
C PHE A 709 -14.55 -10.94 12.75
N ALA A 710 -15.88 -10.88 12.71
CA ALA A 710 -16.78 -10.87 13.86
C ALA A 710 -18.12 -11.56 13.52
N PRO A 711 -18.84 -12.15 14.49
CA PRO A 711 -18.55 -12.18 15.93
C PRO A 711 -17.57 -13.28 16.39
N CYS A 712 -16.83 -13.00 17.47
CA CYS A 712 -16.31 -14.06 18.34
C CYS A 712 -17.47 -14.64 19.17
N VAL A 713 -17.72 -15.94 19.05
CA VAL A 713 -18.83 -16.66 19.73
C VAL A 713 -18.31 -17.74 20.67
N ALA A 714 -17.09 -17.56 21.17
CA ALA A 714 -16.46 -18.44 22.13
C ALA A 714 -17.30 -18.55 23.41
N ALA A 715 -17.56 -19.80 23.84
CA ALA A 715 -18.16 -20.10 25.13
C ALA A 715 -17.06 -20.22 26.19
N LEU A 716 -16.94 -19.18 27.02
CA LEU A 716 -15.87 -19.07 28.01
C LEU A 716 -16.02 -20.09 29.13
N ARG A 717 -14.97 -20.85 29.42
CA ARG A 717 -14.93 -21.80 30.54
C ARG A 717 -13.91 -21.42 31.62
N ASP A 718 -12.89 -20.64 31.26
CA ASP A 718 -11.86 -20.21 32.22
C ASP A 718 -11.43 -18.76 31.96
N VAL A 719 -11.66 -17.90 32.96
CA VAL A 719 -11.39 -16.46 32.88
C VAL A 719 -9.90 -16.13 32.80
N ARG A 720 -8.99 -17.08 33.08
CA ARG A 720 -7.53 -16.89 32.93
C ARG A 720 -7.11 -16.64 31.48
N TRP A 721 -7.96 -17.00 30.53
CA TRP A 721 -7.72 -16.80 29.11
C TRP A 721 -7.66 -15.32 28.71
N GLY A 722 -6.61 -14.95 27.97
CA GLY A 722 -6.36 -13.59 27.52
C GLY A 722 -7.31 -13.05 26.45
N ARG A 723 -8.25 -13.87 25.94
CA ARG A 723 -9.35 -13.42 25.06
C ARG A 723 -10.73 -13.50 25.73
N CYS A 724 -10.75 -13.63 27.06
CA CYS A 724 -11.99 -13.68 27.84
C CYS A 724 -12.96 -12.53 27.50
N TYR A 725 -12.44 -11.32 27.30
CA TYR A 725 -13.26 -10.14 26.97
C TYR A 725 -13.94 -10.21 25.60
N GLU A 726 -13.44 -11.04 24.69
CA GLU A 726 -14.04 -11.31 23.38
C GLU A 726 -15.21 -12.31 23.47
N CYS A 727 -15.44 -12.92 24.64
CA CYS A 727 -16.56 -13.82 24.90
C CYS A 727 -17.77 -13.04 25.44
N TYR A 728 -18.96 -13.32 24.92
CA TYR A 728 -20.17 -12.73 25.48
C TYR A 728 -20.54 -13.29 26.85
N SER A 729 -20.29 -14.57 27.11
CA SER A 729 -20.70 -15.23 28.36
C SER A 729 -19.97 -16.56 28.57
N GLU A 730 -20.09 -17.12 29.78
CA GLU A 730 -19.82 -18.54 30.03
C GLU A 730 -21.03 -19.45 29.71
N ASP A 731 -22.22 -18.85 29.53
CA ASP A 731 -23.47 -19.54 29.24
C ASP A 731 -23.74 -19.58 27.72
N PRO A 732 -23.77 -20.77 27.10
CA PRO A 732 -24.09 -20.95 25.69
C PRO A 732 -25.41 -20.32 25.27
N GLN A 733 -26.44 -20.31 26.13
CA GLN A 733 -27.74 -19.74 25.77
C GLN A 733 -27.65 -18.23 25.57
N VAL A 734 -26.97 -17.53 26.47
CA VAL A 734 -26.73 -16.08 26.34
C VAL A 734 -25.96 -15.79 25.06
N ILE A 735 -24.94 -16.56 24.74
CA ILE A 735 -24.17 -16.37 23.50
C ILE A 735 -25.07 -16.57 22.28
N CYS A 736 -25.86 -17.64 22.26
CA CYS A 736 -26.84 -17.94 21.21
C CYS A 736 -27.81 -16.78 20.95
N GLU A 737 -28.33 -16.16 22.01
CA GLU A 737 -29.23 -14.99 21.94
C GLU A 737 -28.52 -13.75 21.38
N LEU A 738 -27.22 -13.58 21.63
CA LEU A 738 -26.43 -12.42 21.22
C LEU A 738 -25.70 -12.60 19.87
N THR A 739 -25.86 -13.75 19.21
CA THR A 739 -25.35 -13.96 17.83
C THR A 739 -25.96 -13.02 16.80
N THR A 740 -26.96 -12.20 17.17
CA THR A 740 -27.60 -11.19 16.32
C THR A 740 -26.63 -10.16 15.73
N LEU A 741 -25.38 -10.07 16.22
CA LEU A 741 -24.31 -9.33 15.52
C LEU A 741 -24.17 -9.77 14.06
N VAL A 742 -24.37 -11.06 13.74
CA VAL A 742 -24.33 -11.58 12.36
C VAL A 742 -25.39 -10.88 11.51
N SER A 743 -26.65 -10.88 11.96
CA SER A 743 -27.74 -10.18 11.27
C SER A 743 -27.57 -8.66 11.24
N GLY A 744 -26.89 -8.07 12.23
CA GLY A 744 -26.52 -6.66 12.21
C GLY A 744 -25.50 -6.35 11.10
N LEU A 745 -24.45 -7.16 11.02
CA LEU A 745 -23.38 -6.99 10.04
C LEU A 745 -23.86 -7.26 8.60
N GLN A 746 -24.53 -8.40 8.40
CA GLN A 746 -24.92 -8.90 7.07
C GLN A 746 -26.32 -8.45 6.63
N GLY A 747 -27.18 -8.04 7.56
CA GLY A 747 -28.62 -7.92 7.36
C GLY A 747 -29.36 -9.23 7.68
N GLU A 748 -30.68 -9.14 7.83
CA GLU A 748 -31.53 -10.30 8.13
C GLU A 748 -31.89 -11.08 6.85
N PRO A 749 -31.66 -12.42 6.82
CA PRO A 749 -32.06 -13.23 5.69
C PRO A 749 -33.59 -13.38 5.62
N PRO A 750 -34.18 -13.50 4.41
CA PRO A 750 -35.58 -13.89 4.25
C PRO A 750 -35.87 -15.24 4.92
N LEU A 751 -37.13 -15.48 5.31
CA LEU A 751 -37.55 -16.70 6.03
C LEU A 751 -37.23 -17.98 5.23
N GLU A 752 -37.34 -17.91 3.90
CA GLU A 752 -37.05 -19.01 2.98
C GLU A 752 -35.56 -19.21 2.67
N HIS A 753 -34.67 -18.39 3.22
CA HIS A 753 -33.23 -18.51 2.97
C HIS A 753 -32.68 -19.82 3.56
N PRO A 754 -31.94 -20.63 2.76
CA PRO A 754 -31.48 -21.94 3.22
C PRO A 754 -30.45 -21.83 4.35
N ASN A 755 -30.67 -22.61 5.41
CA ASN A 755 -29.74 -22.68 6.54
C ASN A 755 -28.31 -23.05 6.06
N GLY A 756 -27.31 -22.36 6.59
CA GLY A 756 -25.90 -22.58 6.24
C GLY A 756 -25.46 -21.98 4.89
N TYR A 757 -26.37 -21.39 4.10
CA TYR A 757 -26.00 -20.66 2.88
C TYR A 757 -25.63 -19.20 3.21
N PRO A 758 -24.54 -18.64 2.63
CA PRO A 758 -24.12 -17.27 2.93
C PRO A 758 -25.18 -16.24 2.53
N PHE A 759 -25.32 -15.18 3.31
CA PHE A 759 -26.27 -14.10 3.07
C PHE A 759 -25.61 -12.72 3.22
N LEU A 760 -26.03 -11.77 2.37
CA LEU A 760 -25.78 -10.35 2.54
C LEU A 760 -26.97 -9.56 1.99
N ALA A 761 -27.55 -8.67 2.79
CA ALA A 761 -28.72 -7.89 2.40
C ALA A 761 -28.41 -6.82 1.34
N GLY A 762 -27.18 -6.31 1.30
CA GLY A 762 -26.77 -5.36 0.28
C GLY A 762 -25.41 -4.72 0.50
N ARG A 763 -25.08 -3.75 -0.36
CA ARG A 763 -23.81 -3.03 -0.41
C ARG A 763 -23.40 -2.35 0.90
N ASN A 764 -24.35 -1.94 1.73
CA ASN A 764 -24.07 -1.24 2.99
C ASN A 764 -23.82 -2.20 4.17
N ASN A 765 -23.95 -3.50 3.93
CA ASN A 765 -23.67 -4.57 4.88
C ASN A 765 -22.31 -5.19 4.59
N VAL A 766 -21.71 -5.83 5.59
CA VAL A 766 -20.41 -6.52 5.47
C VAL A 766 -20.55 -8.01 5.70
N VAL A 767 -19.70 -8.79 5.04
CA VAL A 767 -19.54 -10.23 5.30
C VAL A 767 -19.15 -10.40 6.77
N ALA A 768 -19.78 -11.33 7.48
CA ALA A 768 -19.47 -11.65 8.88
C ALA A 768 -18.70 -12.98 8.99
N CYS A 769 -17.97 -13.14 10.09
CA CYS A 769 -17.17 -14.31 10.39
C CYS A 769 -17.44 -14.82 11.82
N ALA A 770 -18.09 -15.98 11.95
CA ALA A 770 -18.19 -16.64 13.24
C ALA A 770 -16.83 -17.25 13.61
N LYS A 771 -16.30 -16.90 14.79
CA LYS A 771 -14.96 -17.33 15.23
C LYS A 771 -14.85 -17.67 16.73
N HIS A 772 -13.92 -18.51 17.17
CA HIS A 772 -13.06 -19.39 16.36
C HIS A 772 -13.52 -20.85 16.49
N PHE A 773 -13.64 -21.55 15.35
CA PHE A 773 -14.28 -22.85 15.25
C PHE A 773 -13.27 -23.97 15.58
N VAL A 774 -13.47 -24.79 16.61
CA VAL A 774 -14.46 -24.66 17.69
C VAL A 774 -13.86 -25.04 19.04
N GLY A 775 -14.32 -24.40 20.10
CA GLY A 775 -13.90 -24.71 21.47
C GLY A 775 -12.71 -23.90 21.96
N ASP A 776 -12.38 -22.79 21.31
CA ASP A 776 -11.39 -21.80 21.75
C ASP A 776 -11.58 -21.35 23.21
N GLY A 777 -12.81 -21.05 23.63
CA GLY A 777 -13.12 -20.65 25.01
C GLY A 777 -13.02 -21.76 26.07
N GLY A 778 -12.72 -23.00 25.68
CA GLY A 778 -12.71 -24.19 26.54
C GLY A 778 -11.33 -24.80 26.82
N THR A 779 -10.24 -24.09 26.51
CA THR A 779 -8.89 -24.63 26.66
C THR A 779 -8.53 -24.88 28.13
N ASP A 780 -7.75 -25.93 28.37
CA ASP A 780 -7.30 -26.28 29.73
C ASP A 780 -6.59 -25.09 30.39
N LYS A 781 -7.06 -24.75 31.60
CA LYS A 781 -6.60 -23.62 32.42
C LYS A 781 -6.70 -22.25 31.73
N GLY A 782 -7.51 -22.14 30.68
CA GLY A 782 -7.62 -20.91 29.89
C GLY A 782 -6.34 -20.57 29.13
N THR A 783 -5.53 -21.56 28.73
CA THR A 783 -4.31 -21.29 27.95
C THR A 783 -4.71 -20.93 26.50
N ASN A 784 -4.32 -19.77 26.01
CA ASN A 784 -4.56 -19.36 24.62
C ASN A 784 -3.94 -20.39 23.66
N GLU A 785 -4.70 -20.79 22.62
CA GLU A 785 -4.29 -21.81 21.63
C GLU A 785 -4.04 -23.21 22.22
N GLY A 786 -4.40 -23.41 23.48
CA GLY A 786 -4.24 -24.66 24.21
C GLY A 786 -5.16 -25.77 23.73
N ASN A 787 -5.30 -26.79 24.57
CA ASN A 787 -6.10 -27.97 24.27
C ASN A 787 -7.43 -27.93 25.03
N THR A 788 -8.55 -28.06 24.32
CA THR A 788 -9.89 -28.20 24.87
C THR A 788 -10.19 -29.68 25.08
N ILE A 789 -10.30 -30.08 26.35
CA ILE A 789 -10.34 -31.49 26.77
C ILE A 789 -11.75 -31.84 27.24
N VAL A 790 -12.62 -32.20 26.29
CA VAL A 790 -14.04 -32.46 26.55
C VAL A 790 -14.59 -33.56 25.65
N SER A 791 -15.68 -34.22 26.06
CA SER A 791 -16.40 -35.16 25.19
C SER A 791 -17.01 -34.44 23.99
N TYR A 792 -17.30 -35.17 22.90
CA TYR A 792 -17.98 -34.59 21.74
C TYR A 792 -19.36 -34.02 22.12
N GLU A 793 -20.11 -34.70 22.99
CA GLU A 793 -21.41 -34.20 23.49
C GLU A 793 -21.27 -32.85 24.19
N HIS A 794 -20.22 -32.67 25.01
CA HIS A 794 -19.97 -31.41 25.69
C HIS A 794 -19.49 -30.32 24.71
N LEU A 795 -18.64 -30.67 23.74
CA LEU A 795 -18.25 -29.76 22.66
C LEU A 795 -19.47 -29.28 21.87
N GLU A 796 -20.39 -30.20 21.53
CA GLU A 796 -21.61 -29.93 20.78
C GLU A 796 -22.60 -29.04 21.58
N ASN A 797 -22.84 -29.38 22.85
CA ASN A 797 -23.81 -28.68 23.69
C ASN A 797 -23.35 -27.29 24.14
N ILE A 798 -22.04 -27.04 24.24
CA ILE A 798 -21.49 -25.78 24.76
C ILE A 798 -20.85 -24.95 23.66
N HIS A 799 -19.83 -25.49 22.99
CA HIS A 799 -18.98 -24.70 22.10
C HIS A 799 -19.51 -24.63 20.67
N LEU A 800 -20.28 -25.64 20.21
CA LEU A 800 -20.87 -25.65 18.88
C LEU A 800 -22.22 -24.95 18.82
N ALA A 801 -22.96 -24.89 19.95
CA ALA A 801 -24.32 -24.36 19.99
C ALA A 801 -24.45 -22.94 19.36
N PRO A 802 -23.56 -21.97 19.63
CA PRO A 802 -23.63 -20.65 19.00
C PRO A 802 -23.49 -20.67 17.47
N TYR A 803 -22.71 -21.60 16.92
CA TYR A 803 -22.51 -21.70 15.47
C TYR A 803 -23.80 -22.07 14.74
N LEU A 804 -24.68 -22.87 15.35
CA LEU A 804 -25.99 -23.21 14.77
C LEU A 804 -26.85 -21.95 14.55
N ASN A 805 -26.82 -21.01 15.50
CA ASN A 805 -27.52 -19.74 15.38
C ASN A 805 -26.89 -18.82 14.33
N CYS A 806 -25.55 -18.79 14.24
CA CYS A 806 -24.85 -18.04 13.19
C CYS A 806 -25.17 -18.60 11.79
N LEU A 807 -25.22 -19.93 11.62
CA LEU A 807 -25.59 -20.58 10.36
C LEU A 807 -27.03 -20.29 9.96
N ALA A 808 -27.95 -20.27 10.93
CA ALA A 808 -29.36 -19.92 10.70
C ALA A 808 -29.54 -18.46 10.25
N GLN A 809 -28.62 -17.58 10.63
CA GLN A 809 -28.56 -16.18 10.19
C GLN A 809 -27.79 -15.99 8.87
N GLY A 810 -27.33 -17.09 8.24
CA GLY A 810 -26.62 -17.04 6.97
C GLY A 810 -25.20 -16.48 7.08
N VAL A 811 -24.49 -16.68 8.21
CA VAL A 811 -23.09 -16.27 8.37
C VAL A 811 -22.26 -16.73 7.16
N SER A 812 -21.47 -15.81 6.59
CA SER A 812 -20.81 -16.07 5.31
C SER A 812 -19.46 -16.76 5.44
N THR A 813 -18.75 -16.56 6.56
CA THR A 813 -17.44 -17.18 6.80
C THR A 813 -17.34 -17.76 8.20
N VAL A 814 -16.49 -18.77 8.36
CA VAL A 814 -16.12 -19.34 9.67
C VAL A 814 -14.61 -19.38 9.75
N MET A 815 -14.03 -18.89 10.85
CA MET A 815 -12.59 -18.94 11.08
C MET A 815 -12.26 -20.12 11.99
N ALA A 816 -11.35 -21.00 11.58
CA ALA A 816 -10.91 -22.12 12.40
C ALA A 816 -10.02 -21.64 13.57
N SER A 817 -10.13 -22.26 14.74
CA SER A 817 -9.38 -21.92 15.95
C SER A 817 -7.98 -22.52 15.96
N TYR A 818 -7.00 -21.83 16.56
CA TYR A 818 -5.66 -22.37 16.84
C TYR A 818 -5.65 -23.54 17.83
N SER A 819 -6.68 -23.61 18.67
CA SER A 819 -6.75 -24.60 19.75
C SER A 819 -6.75 -26.03 19.20
N SER A 820 -6.49 -26.96 20.11
CA SER A 820 -6.72 -28.38 19.85
C SER A 820 -8.02 -28.84 20.52
N TRP A 821 -8.64 -29.88 19.97
CA TRP A 821 -9.67 -30.65 20.66
C TRP A 821 -9.15 -32.06 20.95
N ASN A 822 -9.06 -32.44 22.22
CA ASN A 822 -8.51 -33.72 22.68
C ASN A 822 -7.16 -34.08 22.04
N GLY A 823 -6.30 -33.08 21.83
CA GLY A 823 -4.96 -33.21 21.25
C GLY A 823 -4.88 -33.02 19.73
N SER A 824 -6.00 -33.03 19.00
CA SER A 824 -6.04 -32.79 17.54
C SER A 824 -6.10 -31.30 17.23
N LYS A 825 -5.19 -30.80 16.39
CA LYS A 825 -5.16 -29.37 15.97
C LYS A 825 -6.30 -29.08 15.00
N LEU A 826 -7.12 -28.08 15.31
CA LEU A 826 -8.37 -27.80 14.60
C LEU A 826 -8.16 -27.37 13.14
N HIS A 827 -7.11 -26.60 12.83
CA HIS A 827 -6.77 -26.25 11.44
C HIS A 827 -6.42 -27.45 10.55
N SER A 828 -6.25 -28.64 11.12
CA SER A 828 -6.00 -29.90 10.41
C SER A 828 -7.04 -31.00 10.68
N ASP A 829 -8.13 -30.68 11.37
CA ASP A 829 -9.13 -31.65 11.77
C ASP A 829 -10.24 -31.83 10.72
N TYR A 830 -10.13 -32.88 9.92
CA TYR A 830 -11.08 -33.19 8.83
C TYR A 830 -12.50 -33.48 9.34
N PHE A 831 -12.61 -34.14 10.50
CA PHE A 831 -13.91 -34.47 11.09
C PHE A 831 -14.66 -33.18 11.44
N LEU A 832 -14.01 -32.22 12.10
CA LEU A 832 -14.67 -30.98 12.50
C LEU A 832 -14.92 -30.02 11.34
N LEU A 833 -13.91 -29.77 10.48
CA LEU A 833 -14.02 -28.77 9.42
C LEU A 833 -14.84 -29.25 8.22
N THR A 834 -14.76 -30.54 7.87
CA THR A 834 -15.45 -31.08 6.69
C THR A 834 -16.68 -31.90 7.07
N GLU A 835 -16.53 -32.98 7.83
CA GLU A 835 -17.66 -33.89 8.09
C GLU A 835 -18.74 -33.23 8.97
N LEU A 836 -18.33 -32.46 9.96
CA LEU A 836 -19.25 -31.75 10.84
C LEU A 836 -19.71 -30.43 10.23
N LEU A 837 -18.84 -29.43 10.07
CA LEU A 837 -19.23 -28.08 9.66
C LEU A 837 -19.82 -28.02 8.25
N LYS A 838 -19.11 -28.55 7.25
CA LYS A 838 -19.52 -28.44 5.85
C LYS A 838 -20.61 -29.44 5.46
N GLN A 839 -20.52 -30.68 5.94
CA GLN A 839 -21.42 -31.76 5.54
C GLN A 839 -22.63 -31.90 6.48
N LYS A 840 -22.42 -32.20 7.77
CA LYS A 840 -23.53 -32.42 8.73
C LYS A 840 -24.32 -31.14 9.02
N LEU A 841 -23.64 -30.02 9.27
CA LEU A 841 -24.27 -28.72 9.54
C LEU A 841 -24.63 -27.95 8.26
N GLY A 842 -24.12 -28.38 7.10
CA GLY A 842 -24.51 -27.85 5.79
C GLY A 842 -23.94 -26.48 5.45
N PHE A 843 -22.87 -26.01 6.10
CA PHE A 843 -22.26 -24.72 5.80
C PHE A 843 -21.77 -24.63 4.34
N LYS A 844 -22.19 -23.61 3.60
CA LYS A 844 -21.87 -23.34 2.18
C LYS A 844 -21.02 -22.09 1.95
N GLY A 845 -20.79 -21.29 2.99
CA GLY A 845 -19.75 -20.28 2.98
C GLY A 845 -18.35 -20.90 2.95
N PHE A 846 -17.31 -20.07 3.15
CA PHE A 846 -15.93 -20.55 3.16
C PHE A 846 -15.31 -20.52 4.56
N VAL A 847 -14.45 -21.50 4.83
CA VAL A 847 -13.66 -21.62 6.06
C VAL A 847 -12.32 -20.92 5.84
N ILE A 848 -12.00 -19.94 6.68
CA ILE A 848 -10.68 -19.29 6.69
C ILE A 848 -9.82 -19.84 7.84
N SER A 849 -8.51 -19.97 7.61
CA SER A 849 -7.56 -20.15 8.71
C SER A 849 -7.47 -18.89 9.58
N ASP A 850 -6.87 -19.03 10.75
CA ASP A 850 -6.42 -17.88 11.54
C ASP A 850 -4.99 -17.50 11.09
N TRP A 851 -4.47 -16.38 11.59
CA TRP A 851 -3.16 -15.79 11.26
C TRP A 851 -1.98 -16.76 11.46
N GLU A 852 -1.30 -17.11 10.36
CA GLU A 852 -0.15 -18.03 10.38
C GLU A 852 -0.49 -19.40 11.01
N ALA A 853 -1.76 -19.81 10.97
CA ALA A 853 -2.20 -21.06 11.60
C ALA A 853 -1.48 -22.31 11.06
N LEU A 854 -1.06 -22.29 9.79
CA LEU A 854 -0.31 -23.38 9.19
C LEU A 854 1.06 -23.55 9.86
N ASP A 855 1.75 -22.47 10.21
CA ASP A 855 3.03 -22.53 10.93
C ASP A 855 2.87 -23.22 12.29
N ARG A 856 1.69 -23.06 12.92
CA ARG A 856 1.33 -23.62 14.24
C ARG A 856 0.90 -25.08 14.22
N LEU A 857 0.88 -25.73 13.05
CA LEU A 857 0.63 -27.17 12.92
C LEU A 857 1.88 -28.04 13.13
N SER A 858 3.07 -27.44 13.22
CA SER A 858 4.33 -28.15 13.39
C SER A 858 5.15 -27.61 14.56
N GLU A 859 5.93 -28.49 15.18
CA GLU A 859 6.92 -28.14 16.20
C GLU A 859 8.33 -28.54 15.72
N PRO A 860 9.30 -27.61 15.60
CA PRO A 860 9.16 -26.15 15.76
C PRO A 860 8.22 -25.50 14.75
N LEU A 861 7.68 -24.32 15.08
CA LEU A 861 6.76 -23.57 14.22
C LEU A 861 7.31 -23.40 12.79
N GLY A 862 6.48 -23.72 11.80
CA GLY A 862 6.80 -23.62 10.37
C GLY A 862 7.82 -24.62 9.82
N SER A 863 8.32 -25.57 10.61
CA SER A 863 9.40 -26.49 10.20
C SER A 863 9.01 -27.48 9.08
N ASN A 864 7.71 -27.76 8.88
CA ASN A 864 7.21 -28.62 7.82
C ASN A 864 6.05 -27.97 7.05
N TYR A 865 6.28 -26.74 6.57
CA TYR A 865 5.25 -25.87 6.02
C TYR A 865 4.43 -26.52 4.90
N ARG A 866 5.06 -27.16 3.91
CA ARG A 866 4.37 -27.91 2.85
C ARG A 866 3.39 -28.96 3.39
N ASN A 867 3.79 -29.73 4.40
CA ASN A 867 2.89 -30.71 5.00
C ASN A 867 1.75 -30.04 5.78
N CYS A 868 2.01 -28.89 6.42
CA CYS A 868 0.98 -28.11 7.09
C CYS A 868 -0.06 -27.56 6.09
N VAL A 869 0.38 -27.06 4.93
CA VAL A 869 -0.49 -26.70 3.80
C VAL A 869 -1.37 -27.89 3.41
N LYS A 870 -0.75 -29.05 3.16
CA LYS A 870 -1.46 -30.28 2.79
C LYS A 870 -2.51 -30.68 3.83
N MET A 871 -2.14 -30.75 5.10
CA MET A 871 -3.02 -31.15 6.19
C MET A 871 -4.21 -30.19 6.32
N SER A 872 -3.96 -28.88 6.28
CA SER A 872 -4.99 -27.87 6.50
C SER A 872 -5.97 -27.77 5.34
N VAL A 873 -5.48 -27.74 4.10
CA VAL A 873 -6.34 -27.67 2.91
C VAL A 873 -7.15 -28.96 2.75
N ASN A 874 -6.56 -30.13 2.99
CA ASN A 874 -7.31 -31.39 2.94
C ASN A 874 -8.31 -31.52 4.09
N ALA A 875 -8.05 -30.96 5.27
CA ALA A 875 -9.00 -30.92 6.38
C ALA A 875 -10.26 -30.12 6.04
N GLY A 876 -10.15 -29.13 5.15
CA GLY A 876 -11.27 -28.36 4.64
C GLY A 876 -11.14 -26.86 4.83
N VAL A 877 -9.95 -26.32 5.09
CA VAL A 877 -9.72 -24.87 4.99
C VAL A 877 -9.83 -24.43 3.53
N ASP A 878 -10.61 -23.37 3.27
CA ASP A 878 -10.89 -22.86 1.92
C ASP A 878 -9.98 -21.68 1.57
N MET A 879 -9.77 -20.78 2.52
CA MET A 879 -8.86 -19.63 2.39
C MET A 879 -7.84 -19.66 3.52
N VAL A 880 -6.58 -19.40 3.20
CA VAL A 880 -5.50 -19.37 4.18
C VAL A 880 -5.06 -17.94 4.42
N MET A 881 -5.09 -17.52 5.70
CA MET A 881 -4.48 -16.29 6.18
C MET A 881 -2.97 -16.52 6.33
N VAL A 882 -2.24 -16.30 5.24
CA VAL A 882 -0.80 -16.63 5.11
C VAL A 882 0.12 -15.64 5.83
N PRO A 883 -0.43 -14.52 6.28
CA PRO A 883 -0.20 -13.13 5.81
C PRO A 883 1.05 -12.80 5.00
N PHE A 884 2.20 -13.43 5.25
CA PHE A 884 3.50 -12.96 4.75
C PHE A 884 4.19 -13.93 3.79
N LYS A 885 4.15 -15.25 4.07
CA LYS A 885 4.84 -16.29 3.28
C LYS A 885 3.99 -16.75 2.09
N TYR A 886 3.39 -15.82 1.36
CA TYR A 886 2.43 -16.14 0.30
C TYR A 886 3.04 -16.83 -0.91
N GLU A 887 4.29 -16.50 -1.31
CA GLU A 887 4.94 -17.19 -2.43
C GLU A 887 5.24 -18.66 -2.10
N PRO A 888 5.85 -19.00 -0.94
CA PRO A 888 5.97 -20.39 -0.51
C PRO A 888 4.63 -21.12 -0.43
N PHE A 889 3.59 -20.49 0.13
CA PHE A 889 2.25 -21.09 0.22
C PHE A 889 1.67 -21.43 -1.16
N ILE A 890 1.65 -20.45 -2.08
CA ILE A 890 1.11 -20.63 -3.44
C ILE A 890 1.87 -21.74 -4.14
N LYS A 891 3.20 -21.70 -4.10
CA LYS A 891 4.05 -22.71 -4.73
C LYS A 891 3.78 -24.09 -4.15
N ASP A 892 3.80 -24.24 -2.82
CA ASP A 892 3.60 -25.53 -2.17
C ASP A 892 2.21 -26.11 -2.47
N LEU A 893 1.16 -25.28 -2.48
CA LEU A 893 -0.18 -25.74 -2.79
C LEU A 893 -0.32 -26.18 -4.26
N ILE A 894 0.24 -25.44 -5.22
CA ILE A 894 0.28 -25.85 -6.63
C ILE A 894 0.99 -27.20 -6.76
N ASP A 895 2.19 -27.33 -6.20
CA ASP A 895 2.99 -28.55 -6.26
C ASP A 895 2.28 -29.74 -5.57
N LEU A 896 1.49 -29.51 -4.51
CA LEU A 896 0.70 -30.54 -3.83
C LEU A 896 -0.49 -31.01 -4.67
N VAL A 897 -1.06 -30.12 -5.48
CA VAL A 897 -2.14 -30.46 -6.41
C VAL A 897 -1.60 -31.22 -7.60
N GLU A 898 -0.47 -30.79 -8.15
CA GLU A 898 0.20 -31.46 -9.27
C GLU A 898 0.72 -32.85 -8.88
N SER A 899 1.16 -33.05 -7.62
CA SER A 899 1.55 -34.37 -7.11
C SER A 899 0.35 -35.28 -6.78
N GLY A 900 -0.87 -34.73 -6.77
CA GLY A 900 -2.10 -35.45 -6.39
C GLY A 900 -2.29 -35.64 -4.87
N GLU A 901 -1.45 -35.02 -4.04
CA GLU A 901 -1.57 -35.05 -2.57
C GLU A 901 -2.72 -34.16 -2.06
N VAL A 902 -3.08 -33.13 -2.81
CA VAL A 902 -4.32 -32.36 -2.64
C VAL A 902 -5.14 -32.53 -3.93
N PRO A 903 -6.32 -33.16 -3.89
CA PRO A 903 -7.08 -33.40 -5.11
C PRO A 903 -7.65 -32.09 -5.68
N MET A 904 -7.68 -31.95 -7.01
CA MET A 904 -8.25 -30.77 -7.68
C MET A 904 -9.70 -30.47 -7.22
N ALA A 905 -10.49 -31.51 -6.90
CA ALA A 905 -11.83 -31.36 -6.36
C ALA A 905 -11.88 -30.62 -4.99
N ARG A 906 -10.83 -30.71 -4.18
CA ARG A 906 -10.70 -29.96 -2.91
C ARG A 906 -10.43 -28.48 -3.18
N ILE A 907 -9.62 -28.18 -4.19
CA ILE A 907 -9.38 -26.81 -4.66
C ILE A 907 -10.66 -26.22 -5.26
N ASP A 908 -11.38 -26.99 -6.07
CA ASP A 908 -12.65 -26.56 -6.66
C ASP A 908 -13.72 -26.28 -5.59
N ASP A 909 -13.89 -27.14 -4.56
CA ASP A 909 -14.82 -26.85 -3.45
C ASP A 909 -14.41 -25.58 -2.68
N ALA A 910 -13.12 -25.35 -2.45
CA ALA A 910 -12.64 -24.16 -1.76
C ALA A 910 -12.96 -22.88 -2.56
N VAL A 911 -12.60 -22.87 -3.84
CA VAL A 911 -12.80 -21.71 -4.71
C VAL A 911 -14.29 -21.49 -4.99
N GLU A 912 -15.10 -22.54 -5.13
CA GLU A 912 -16.55 -22.43 -5.26
C GLU A 912 -17.16 -21.66 -4.07
N ARG A 913 -16.74 -21.98 -2.84
CA ARG A 913 -17.20 -21.31 -1.62
C ARG A 913 -16.75 -19.85 -1.53
N ILE A 914 -15.49 -19.57 -1.88
CA ILE A 914 -14.95 -18.21 -1.91
C ILE A 914 -15.70 -17.36 -2.93
N LEU A 915 -15.85 -17.86 -4.16
CA LEU A 915 -16.57 -17.16 -5.21
C LEU A 915 -18.05 -16.96 -4.86
N ARG A 916 -18.71 -17.95 -4.26
CA ARG A 916 -20.09 -17.83 -3.77
C ARG A 916 -20.24 -16.64 -2.82
N VAL A 917 -19.38 -16.53 -1.81
CA VAL A 917 -19.42 -15.41 -0.87
C VAL A 917 -19.13 -14.08 -1.57
N LYS A 918 -18.17 -14.03 -2.50
CA LYS A 918 -17.89 -12.79 -3.28
C LYS A 918 -19.08 -12.35 -4.14
N PHE A 919 -19.78 -13.27 -4.78
CA PHE A 919 -20.99 -12.95 -5.54
C PHE A 919 -22.16 -12.55 -4.62
N VAL A 920 -22.38 -13.26 -3.51
CA VAL A 920 -23.40 -12.89 -2.51
C VAL A 920 -23.11 -11.50 -1.94
N ALA A 921 -21.84 -11.16 -1.74
CA ALA A 921 -21.44 -9.85 -1.24
C ALA A 921 -21.60 -8.70 -2.25
N GLY A 922 -22.02 -9.00 -3.50
CA GLY A 922 -22.14 -8.03 -4.58
C GLY A 922 -20.79 -7.46 -5.02
N LEU A 923 -19.69 -8.17 -4.75
CA LEU A 923 -18.33 -7.66 -4.92
C LEU A 923 -17.96 -7.47 -6.40
N PHE A 924 -18.58 -8.24 -7.30
CA PHE A 924 -18.42 -8.10 -8.74
C PHE A 924 -19.19 -6.88 -9.30
N GLU A 925 -20.28 -6.48 -8.64
CA GLU A 925 -21.10 -5.34 -9.03
C GLU A 925 -20.59 -4.03 -8.43
N HIS A 926 -20.11 -4.09 -7.18
CA HIS A 926 -19.66 -2.95 -6.40
C HIS A 926 -18.30 -3.23 -5.75
N PRO A 927 -17.23 -3.35 -6.56
CA PRO A 927 -15.91 -3.67 -6.04
C PRO A 927 -15.27 -2.51 -5.27
N LEU A 928 -15.63 -1.26 -5.59
CA LEU A 928 -15.03 -0.04 -5.03
C LEU A 928 -15.87 0.57 -3.90
N THR A 929 -15.21 1.37 -3.06
CA THR A 929 -15.77 1.97 -1.85
C THR A 929 -16.91 2.95 -2.15
N ASP A 930 -17.95 2.93 -1.31
CA ASP A 930 -18.97 3.99 -1.27
C ASP A 930 -18.51 5.19 -0.45
N ARG A 931 -18.04 6.23 -1.14
CA ARG A 931 -17.56 7.45 -0.48
C ARG A 931 -18.66 8.27 0.20
N SER A 932 -19.94 7.98 -0.07
CA SER A 932 -21.05 8.64 0.64
C SER A 932 -21.18 8.22 2.11
N LEU A 933 -20.54 7.11 2.51
CA LEU A 933 -20.57 6.61 3.88
C LEU A 933 -19.50 7.22 4.80
N LEU A 934 -18.57 8.03 4.28
CA LEU A 934 -17.44 8.57 5.06
C LEU A 934 -17.91 9.32 6.32
N ASP A 935 -18.98 10.10 6.22
CA ASP A 935 -19.55 10.87 7.33
C ASP A 935 -20.27 10.02 8.38
N THR A 936 -20.48 8.72 8.13
CA THR A 936 -21.06 7.80 9.13
C THR A 936 -20.04 7.35 10.18
N VAL A 937 -18.73 7.47 9.90
CA VAL A 937 -17.70 7.02 10.84
C VAL A 937 -17.63 7.93 12.05
N GLY A 938 -17.85 7.34 13.24
CA GLY A 938 -17.84 8.11 14.47
C GLY A 938 -18.96 9.15 14.54
N CYS A 939 -20.04 8.98 13.77
CA CYS A 939 -21.16 9.91 13.77
C CYS A 939 -21.85 9.94 15.14
N LYS A 940 -22.63 10.99 15.37
CA LYS A 940 -23.29 11.20 16.67
C LYS A 940 -24.21 10.03 17.03
N GLU A 941 -24.97 9.52 16.06
CA GLU A 941 -25.93 8.44 16.24
C GLU A 941 -25.24 7.15 16.70
N HIS A 942 -24.10 6.80 16.11
CA HIS A 942 -23.32 5.63 16.50
C HIS A 942 -22.68 5.82 17.89
N ARG A 943 -22.20 7.01 18.21
CA ARG A 943 -21.66 7.33 19.55
C ARG A 943 -22.74 7.32 20.63
N GLU A 944 -23.95 7.79 20.34
CA GLU A 944 -25.08 7.65 21.28
C GLU A 944 -25.49 6.19 21.48
N LEU A 945 -25.41 5.36 20.43
CA LEU A 945 -25.55 3.91 20.56
C LEU A 945 -24.43 3.34 21.44
N GLY A 946 -23.17 3.73 21.23
CA GLY A 946 -22.04 3.36 22.09
C GLY A 946 -22.28 3.73 23.56
N ARG A 947 -22.76 4.95 23.82
CA ARG A 947 -23.16 5.42 25.16
C ARG A 947 -24.30 4.60 25.75
N GLU A 948 -25.31 4.22 24.97
CA GLU A 948 -26.36 3.26 25.37
C GLU A 948 -25.77 1.91 25.78
N SER A 949 -24.86 1.37 24.96
CA SER A 949 -24.18 0.10 25.23
C SER A 949 -23.37 0.15 26.52
N VAL A 950 -22.61 1.22 26.75
CA VAL A 950 -21.87 1.44 28.00
C VAL A 950 -22.81 1.42 29.19
N ARG A 951 -23.89 2.23 29.18
CA ARG A 951 -24.84 2.27 30.31
C ARG A 951 -25.40 0.89 30.66
N LYS A 952 -25.76 0.11 29.64
CA LYS A 952 -26.36 -1.22 29.80
C LYS A 952 -25.34 -2.30 30.20
N SER A 953 -24.06 -2.12 29.89
CA SER A 953 -23.01 -3.11 30.19
C SER A 953 -22.54 -3.07 31.64
N LEU A 954 -22.68 -1.94 32.34
CA LEU A 954 -22.18 -1.79 33.71
C LEU A 954 -22.91 -2.71 34.68
N VAL A 955 -22.16 -3.44 35.49
CA VAL A 955 -22.71 -4.30 36.55
C VAL A 955 -22.39 -3.71 37.91
N LEU A 956 -23.42 -3.34 38.66
CA LEU A 956 -23.30 -2.87 40.03
C LEU A 956 -23.14 -4.07 40.97
N LEU A 957 -21.94 -4.21 41.54
CA LEU A 957 -21.59 -5.34 42.42
C LEU A 957 -21.85 -5.05 43.89
N LYS A 958 -21.70 -3.79 44.29
CA LYS A 958 -21.92 -3.33 45.67
C LYS A 958 -22.47 -1.90 45.66
N ASN A 959 -23.42 -1.61 46.54
CA ASN A 959 -23.97 -0.25 46.71
C ASN A 959 -24.30 0.08 48.17
N GLY A 960 -23.29 0.53 48.91
CA GLY A 960 -23.31 0.81 50.35
C GLY A 960 -22.74 -0.33 51.20
N LYS A 961 -22.03 -0.01 52.28
CA LYS A 961 -21.64 -1.00 53.32
C LYS A 961 -22.86 -1.62 54.02
N ASN A 962 -23.94 -0.84 54.13
CA ASN A 962 -25.23 -1.30 54.62
C ASN A 962 -26.24 -1.25 53.46
N PRO A 963 -26.83 -2.39 53.05
CA PRO A 963 -27.81 -2.43 51.96
C PRO A 963 -29.04 -1.52 52.15
N LYS A 964 -29.30 -1.05 53.39
CA LYS A 964 -30.37 -0.09 53.70
C LYS A 964 -30.02 1.36 53.41
N ASN A 965 -28.75 1.68 53.15
CA ASN A 965 -28.26 3.03 52.86
C ASN A 965 -27.40 3.00 51.59
N PRO A 966 -28.03 3.07 50.40
CA PRO A 966 -27.29 3.01 49.13
C PRO A 966 -26.39 4.24 48.97
N PHE A 967 -25.22 4.05 48.36
CA PHE A 967 -24.25 5.09 48.09
C PHE A 967 -24.45 5.76 46.73
N LEU A 968 -24.89 4.98 45.73
CA LEU A 968 -25.29 5.44 44.40
C LEU A 968 -26.81 5.61 44.33
N PRO A 969 -27.32 6.62 43.58
CA PRO A 969 -26.54 7.54 42.74
C PRO A 969 -25.78 8.61 43.53
N LEU A 970 -24.65 9.06 42.99
CA LEU A 970 -23.82 10.13 43.58
C LEU A 970 -24.53 11.49 43.47
N ASP A 971 -24.26 12.39 44.44
CA ASP A 971 -24.77 13.76 44.41
C ASP A 971 -23.97 14.63 43.42
N ARG A 972 -24.60 15.02 42.30
CA ARG A 972 -24.01 15.91 41.30
C ARG A 972 -23.68 17.31 41.84
N ASN A 973 -24.26 17.72 42.96
CA ASN A 973 -24.08 19.07 43.53
C ASN A 973 -23.08 19.08 44.70
N ALA A 974 -22.30 18.01 44.88
CA ALA A 974 -21.23 17.97 45.85
C ALA A 974 -20.27 19.16 45.66
N LYS A 975 -19.79 19.77 46.74
CA LYS A 975 -18.91 20.94 46.64
C LYS A 975 -17.54 20.59 46.06
N LYS A 976 -16.98 19.47 46.49
CA LYS A 976 -15.63 19.01 46.15
C LYS A 976 -15.58 17.49 46.12
N ILE A 977 -15.02 16.92 45.06
CA ILE A 977 -14.92 15.48 44.84
C ILE A 977 -13.52 15.10 44.38
N LEU A 978 -13.10 13.86 44.66
CA LEU A 978 -11.85 13.30 44.18
C LEU A 978 -12.12 12.30 43.05
N VAL A 979 -11.45 12.45 41.92
CA VAL A 979 -11.37 11.41 40.88
C VAL A 979 -9.91 10.95 40.81
N THR A 980 -9.68 9.65 40.93
CA THR A 980 -8.31 9.11 40.97
C THR A 980 -8.22 7.72 40.35
N GLY A 981 -7.00 7.21 40.24
CA GLY A 981 -6.70 5.91 39.66
C GLY A 981 -6.21 5.98 38.21
N THR A 982 -5.52 4.92 37.80
CA THR A 982 -4.83 4.84 36.52
C THR A 982 -5.74 4.88 35.29
N HIS A 983 -7.02 4.57 35.45
CA HIS A 983 -8.00 4.44 34.36
C HIS A 983 -8.95 5.64 34.24
N ALA A 984 -8.90 6.59 35.17
CA ALA A 984 -9.85 7.70 35.20
C ALA A 984 -9.74 8.62 33.96
N ASP A 985 -8.54 8.86 33.44
CA ASP A 985 -8.30 9.73 32.27
C ASP A 985 -7.43 9.04 31.20
N ASP A 986 -7.69 7.76 30.94
CA ASP A 986 -6.99 6.98 29.93
C ASP A 986 -8.00 6.27 29.01
N LEU A 987 -8.21 6.83 27.81
CA LEU A 987 -9.18 6.32 26.86
C LEU A 987 -8.77 4.95 26.31
N GLY A 988 -7.46 4.72 26.14
CA GLY A 988 -6.92 3.46 25.66
C GLY A 988 -7.17 2.32 26.65
N TYR A 989 -6.94 2.56 27.94
CA TYR A 989 -7.26 1.59 29.00
C TYR A 989 -8.76 1.32 29.11
N GLN A 990 -9.60 2.35 28.90
CA GLN A 990 -11.05 2.20 28.83
C GLN A 990 -11.51 1.34 27.64
N CYS A 991 -10.78 1.36 26.52
CA CYS A 991 -11.14 0.58 25.33
C CYS A 991 -10.57 -0.85 25.36
N GLY A 992 -9.38 -1.05 25.91
CA GLY A 992 -8.72 -2.36 26.00
C GLY A 992 -7.99 -2.78 24.72
N GLY A 993 -7.79 -4.10 24.55
CA GLY A 993 -7.17 -4.69 23.37
C GLY A 993 -7.99 -4.46 22.11
N TRP A 994 -7.40 -4.75 20.94
CA TRP A 994 -8.03 -4.53 19.63
C TRP A 994 -8.55 -3.10 19.40
N THR A 995 -7.93 -2.09 20.02
CA THR A 995 -8.28 -0.68 19.75
C THR A 995 -7.07 0.06 19.23
N LYS A 996 -7.16 0.52 17.98
CA LYS A 996 -6.07 1.09 17.18
C LYS A 996 -4.94 0.10 16.91
N ALA A 997 -4.29 -0.44 17.95
CA ALA A 997 -3.26 -1.47 17.89
C ALA A 997 -3.77 -2.83 18.39
N TRP A 998 -3.08 -3.91 18.00
CA TRP A 998 -3.42 -5.29 18.39
C TRP A 998 -3.62 -5.47 19.90
N PHE A 999 -2.61 -5.12 20.70
CA PHE A 999 -2.68 -5.19 22.16
C PHE A 999 -3.39 -4.00 22.80
N GLY A 1000 -3.87 -3.03 22.02
CA GLY A 1000 -4.29 -1.72 22.51
C GLY A 1000 -3.11 -0.82 22.89
N LEU A 1001 -3.42 0.39 23.35
CA LEU A 1001 -2.46 1.43 23.74
C LEU A 1001 -2.98 2.19 24.96
N SER A 1002 -2.14 2.96 25.65
CA SER A 1002 -2.57 3.90 26.70
C SER A 1002 -2.75 5.32 26.16
N GLY A 1003 -3.49 6.15 26.88
CA GLY A 1003 -3.73 7.56 26.58
C GLY A 1003 -4.91 7.81 25.65
N ARG A 1004 -4.89 8.96 24.95
CA ARG A 1004 -5.96 9.38 24.03
C ARG A 1004 -5.67 8.90 22.61
N ILE A 1005 -5.95 7.62 22.39
CA ILE A 1005 -5.53 6.90 21.18
C ILE A 1005 -6.49 7.06 19.99
N THR A 1006 -7.71 7.56 20.24
CA THR A 1006 -8.76 7.84 19.25
C THR A 1006 -9.69 8.95 19.78
N ILE A 1007 -10.78 9.23 19.07
CA ILE A 1007 -11.81 10.19 19.49
C ILE A 1007 -12.80 9.50 20.44
N GLY A 1008 -12.92 10.02 21.66
CA GLY A 1008 -13.84 9.53 22.68
C GLY A 1008 -13.85 10.40 23.93
N THR A 1009 -14.65 10.02 24.92
CA THR A 1009 -14.76 10.69 26.23
C THR A 1009 -14.25 9.75 27.33
N THR A 1010 -13.26 10.20 28.11
CA THR A 1010 -12.76 9.44 29.29
C THR A 1010 -13.78 9.50 30.43
N LEU A 1011 -13.63 8.62 31.43
CA LEU A 1011 -14.44 8.69 32.65
C LEU A 1011 -14.30 10.06 33.36
N LEU A 1012 -13.09 10.62 33.44
CA LEU A 1012 -12.85 11.94 34.04
C LEU A 1012 -13.59 13.05 33.28
N ASP A 1013 -13.49 13.06 31.95
CA ASP A 1013 -14.20 14.04 31.12
C ASP A 1013 -15.71 13.91 31.30
N ALA A 1014 -16.22 12.67 31.36
CA ALA A 1014 -17.63 12.40 31.59
C ALA A 1014 -18.11 12.87 32.97
N ILE A 1015 -17.31 12.67 34.03
CA ILE A 1015 -17.64 13.14 35.38
C ILE A 1015 -17.66 14.68 35.42
N LYS A 1016 -16.64 15.34 34.87
CA LYS A 1016 -16.57 16.81 34.79
C LYS A 1016 -17.79 17.39 34.07
N ALA A 1017 -18.18 16.78 32.94
CA ALA A 1017 -19.36 17.19 32.20
C ALA A 1017 -20.67 17.00 32.99
N ALA A 1018 -20.77 15.92 33.78
CA ALA A 1018 -21.99 15.59 34.53
C ALA A 1018 -22.22 16.47 35.77
N VAL A 1019 -21.16 16.86 36.49
CA VAL A 1019 -21.26 17.72 37.69
C VAL A 1019 -21.25 19.22 37.37
N GLY A 1020 -20.64 19.60 36.24
CA GLY A 1020 -20.53 20.98 35.80
C GLY A 1020 -19.61 21.85 36.67
N ASP A 1021 -19.60 23.16 36.40
CA ASP A 1021 -18.65 24.11 37.01
C ASP A 1021 -18.91 24.41 38.50
N GLY A 1022 -20.03 23.93 39.06
CA GLY A 1022 -20.40 24.15 40.46
C GLY A 1022 -19.70 23.22 41.45
N THR A 1023 -19.07 22.16 40.97
CA THR A 1023 -18.37 21.15 41.76
C THR A 1023 -16.88 21.20 41.48
N GLU A 1024 -16.06 21.34 42.52
CA GLU A 1024 -14.61 21.25 42.39
C GLU A 1024 -14.19 19.79 42.22
N VAL A 1025 -13.70 19.43 41.02
CA VAL A 1025 -13.19 18.10 40.71
C VAL A 1025 -11.68 18.08 40.82
N ILE A 1026 -11.15 17.47 41.88
CA ILE A 1026 -9.71 17.21 42.01
C ILE A 1026 -9.38 15.89 41.31
N TYR A 1027 -8.43 15.93 40.39
CA TYR A 1027 -7.92 14.75 39.72
C TYR A 1027 -6.43 14.54 40.02
N GLU A 1028 -6.11 13.36 40.53
CA GLU A 1028 -4.74 12.88 40.68
C GLU A 1028 -4.70 11.41 40.24
N LYS A 1029 -3.83 11.03 39.30
CA LYS A 1029 -3.72 9.63 38.84
C LYS A 1029 -3.41 8.67 40.00
N THR A 1030 -2.52 9.09 40.89
CA THR A 1030 -2.25 8.47 42.18
C THR A 1030 -2.38 9.56 43.23
N PRO A 1031 -3.21 9.38 44.27
CA PRO A 1031 -3.48 10.46 45.21
C PRO A 1031 -2.26 10.78 46.07
N SER A 1032 -1.97 12.06 46.25
CA SER A 1032 -0.86 12.54 47.08
C SER A 1032 -1.17 12.41 48.58
N GLU A 1033 -0.13 12.40 49.42
CA GLU A 1033 -0.32 12.42 50.88
C GLU A 1033 -1.11 13.66 51.34
N GLU A 1034 -0.94 14.79 50.66
CA GLU A 1034 -1.65 16.05 50.94
C GLU A 1034 -3.16 15.95 50.63
N THR A 1035 -3.51 15.38 49.48
CA THR A 1035 -4.92 15.09 49.11
C THR A 1035 -5.56 14.15 50.12
N LEU A 1036 -4.86 13.09 50.53
CA LEU A 1036 -5.37 12.16 51.54
C LEU A 1036 -5.41 12.75 52.95
N ALA A 1037 -4.57 13.74 53.27
CA ALA A 1037 -4.59 14.45 54.55
C ALA A 1037 -5.76 15.45 54.65
N SER A 1038 -6.25 15.96 53.51
CA SER A 1038 -7.42 16.84 53.39
C SER A 1038 -8.72 16.08 53.07
N SER A 1039 -8.76 14.78 53.38
CA SER A 1039 -9.87 13.87 53.04
C SER A 1039 -11.26 14.33 53.49
N GLU A 1040 -11.36 15.02 54.63
CA GLU A 1040 -12.61 15.58 55.18
C GLU A 1040 -13.26 16.66 54.29
N GLU A 1041 -12.52 17.23 53.32
CA GLU A 1041 -13.05 18.22 52.37
C GLU A 1041 -13.82 17.58 51.20
N PHE A 1042 -13.61 16.29 50.94
CA PHE A 1042 -14.20 15.59 49.81
C PHE A 1042 -15.53 14.94 50.20
N SER A 1043 -16.57 15.21 49.41
CA SER A 1043 -17.89 14.57 49.63
C SER A 1043 -17.87 13.07 49.31
N TYR A 1044 -17.11 12.69 48.27
CA TYR A 1044 -16.84 11.31 47.90
C TYR A 1044 -15.63 11.25 46.94
N ALA A 1045 -15.13 10.03 46.72
CA ALA A 1045 -14.11 9.72 45.74
C ALA A 1045 -14.62 8.70 44.69
N ILE A 1046 -14.18 8.87 43.44
CA ILE A 1046 -14.33 7.89 42.36
C ILE A 1046 -12.93 7.37 42.02
N VAL A 1047 -12.68 6.09 42.28
CA VAL A 1047 -11.39 5.43 42.04
C VAL A 1047 -11.52 4.48 40.86
N ALA A 1048 -10.85 4.81 39.76
CA ALA A 1048 -10.87 4.06 38.51
C ALA A 1048 -9.57 3.27 38.32
N VAL A 1049 -9.65 1.95 38.48
CA VAL A 1049 -8.50 1.02 38.40
C VAL A 1049 -8.87 -0.19 37.55
N GLY A 1050 -7.87 -0.96 37.10
CA GLY A 1050 -8.16 -2.00 36.12
C GLY A 1050 -6.94 -2.63 35.47
N GLU A 1051 -7.21 -3.56 34.56
CA GLU A 1051 -6.21 -4.18 33.68
C GLU A 1051 -5.74 -3.19 32.61
N ALA A 1052 -4.45 -3.19 32.27
CA ALA A 1052 -4.00 -2.57 31.02
C ALA A 1052 -4.56 -3.34 29.81
N PRO A 1053 -4.60 -2.72 28.61
CA PRO A 1053 -4.93 -3.41 27.37
C PRO A 1053 -4.06 -4.64 27.12
N TYR A 1054 -4.68 -5.72 26.66
CA TYR A 1054 -4.03 -6.97 26.25
C TYR A 1054 -4.85 -7.65 25.16
N ALA A 1055 -4.22 -8.58 24.42
CA ALA A 1055 -4.90 -9.48 23.50
C ALA A 1055 -4.20 -10.83 23.50
N GLU A 1056 -4.98 -11.89 23.32
CA GLU A 1056 -4.48 -13.26 23.11
C GLU A 1056 -3.51 -13.72 24.21
N THR A 1057 -2.41 -14.39 23.86
CA THR A 1057 -1.42 -14.95 24.79
C THR A 1057 -0.86 -13.92 25.77
N MET A 1058 -0.74 -12.65 25.38
CA MET A 1058 -0.27 -11.59 26.29
C MET A 1058 -1.25 -11.31 27.44
N GLY A 1059 -2.51 -11.71 27.28
CA GLY A 1059 -3.54 -11.61 28.30
C GLY A 1059 -3.68 -12.84 29.19
N ASP A 1060 -3.02 -13.96 28.89
CA ASP A 1060 -3.12 -15.16 29.74
C ASP A 1060 -2.53 -14.85 31.12
N ASN A 1061 -3.32 -15.04 32.17
CA ASN A 1061 -2.93 -14.64 33.51
C ASN A 1061 -3.50 -15.60 34.56
N SER A 1062 -2.61 -16.29 35.27
CA SER A 1062 -2.97 -17.25 36.33
C SER A 1062 -3.30 -16.61 37.68
N GLU A 1063 -2.92 -15.35 37.90
CA GLU A 1063 -3.05 -14.66 39.20
C GLU A 1063 -4.28 -13.74 39.26
N LEU A 1064 -4.65 -13.11 38.15
CA LEU A 1064 -5.84 -12.24 38.03
C LEU A 1064 -5.94 -11.13 39.10
N ILE A 1065 -4.80 -10.58 39.51
CA ILE A 1065 -4.70 -9.49 40.49
C ILE A 1065 -4.85 -8.14 39.77
N ILE A 1066 -5.49 -7.16 40.41
CA ILE A 1066 -5.64 -5.80 39.87
C ILE A 1066 -4.25 -5.13 39.80
N PRO A 1067 -3.76 -4.75 38.59
CA PRO A 1067 -2.40 -4.23 38.44
C PRO A 1067 -2.27 -2.77 38.89
N PHE A 1068 -1.06 -2.22 38.76
CA PHE A 1068 -0.71 -0.82 39.10
C PHE A 1068 -0.97 -0.44 40.56
N ASN A 1069 -0.84 -1.38 41.48
CA ASN A 1069 -1.19 -1.24 42.89
C ASN A 1069 -2.65 -0.79 43.08
N GLY A 1070 -3.55 -1.22 42.18
CA GLY A 1070 -4.94 -0.78 42.18
C GLY A 1070 -5.67 -1.07 43.48
N SER A 1071 -5.49 -2.27 44.06
CA SER A 1071 -6.04 -2.64 45.38
C SER A 1071 -5.58 -1.68 46.49
N ASP A 1072 -4.29 -1.31 46.49
CA ASP A 1072 -3.71 -0.41 47.49
C ASP A 1072 -4.24 1.02 47.36
N ILE A 1073 -4.33 1.54 46.13
CA ILE A 1073 -4.88 2.88 45.86
C ILE A 1073 -6.34 2.93 46.32
N VAL A 1074 -7.15 1.94 45.95
CA VAL A 1074 -8.56 1.87 46.36
C VAL A 1074 -8.67 1.84 47.89
N THR A 1075 -7.88 0.99 48.55
CA THR A 1075 -7.91 0.84 50.00
C THR A 1075 -7.50 2.13 50.71
N ALA A 1076 -6.38 2.75 50.29
CA ALA A 1076 -5.86 3.98 50.89
C ALA A 1076 -6.85 5.16 50.79
N VAL A 1077 -7.59 5.26 49.68
CA VAL A 1077 -8.63 6.28 49.52
C VAL A 1077 -9.89 5.93 50.32
N ALA A 1078 -10.36 4.68 50.23
CA ALA A 1078 -11.59 4.23 50.87
C ALA A 1078 -11.51 4.18 52.42
N GLU A 1079 -10.30 4.17 52.99
CA GLU A 1079 -10.09 4.33 54.42
C GLU A 1079 -10.44 5.73 54.94
N LYS A 1080 -10.41 6.75 54.07
CA LYS A 1080 -10.54 8.16 54.46
C LYS A 1080 -11.73 8.88 53.81
N ILE A 1081 -12.12 8.47 52.60
CA ILE A 1081 -13.16 9.13 51.81
C ILE A 1081 -14.21 8.08 51.37
N PRO A 1082 -15.53 8.35 51.48
CA PRO A 1082 -16.56 7.49 50.90
C PRO A 1082 -16.30 7.26 49.41
N THR A 1083 -16.09 6.00 49.01
CA THR A 1083 -15.49 5.68 47.71
C THR A 1083 -16.38 4.79 46.84
N LEU A 1084 -16.57 5.21 45.58
CA LEU A 1084 -16.98 4.37 44.47
C LEU A 1084 -15.73 3.84 43.76
N MET A 1085 -15.58 2.51 43.71
CA MET A 1085 -14.61 1.86 42.84
C MET A 1085 -15.25 1.53 41.49
N ILE A 1086 -14.60 1.93 40.39
CA ILE A 1086 -14.94 1.51 39.04
C ILE A 1086 -13.80 0.63 38.52
N LEU A 1087 -14.10 -0.65 38.31
CA LEU A 1087 -13.14 -1.64 37.82
C LEU A 1087 -13.26 -1.79 36.30
N PHE A 1088 -12.17 -1.46 35.60
CA PHE A 1088 -12.00 -1.72 34.17
C PHE A 1088 -11.26 -3.03 33.97
N SER A 1089 -11.90 -4.03 33.39
CA SER A 1089 -11.26 -5.34 33.20
C SER A 1089 -11.92 -6.12 32.08
N GLY A 1090 -11.14 -6.96 31.41
CA GLY A 1090 -11.67 -7.86 30.40
C GLY A 1090 -12.41 -9.07 30.99
N ARG A 1091 -12.40 -9.21 32.32
CA ARG A 1091 -12.80 -10.40 33.06
C ARG A 1091 -12.95 -10.12 34.57
N PRO A 1092 -13.53 -11.04 35.35
CA PRO A 1092 -13.47 -11.01 36.80
C PRO A 1092 -12.02 -11.01 37.31
N MET A 1093 -11.75 -10.17 38.32
CA MET A 1093 -10.44 -10.05 38.97
C MET A 1093 -10.55 -10.44 40.45
N VAL A 1094 -9.42 -10.76 41.08
CA VAL A 1094 -9.33 -10.95 42.53
C VAL A 1094 -9.77 -9.66 43.22
N LEU A 1095 -10.81 -9.76 44.05
CA LEU A 1095 -11.28 -8.67 44.90
C LEU A 1095 -10.86 -8.96 46.34
N GLU A 1096 -9.74 -8.36 46.76
CA GLU A 1096 -9.20 -8.56 48.09
C GLU A 1096 -10.18 -8.09 49.18
N PRO A 1097 -10.23 -8.75 50.35
CA PRO A 1097 -11.15 -8.37 51.42
C PRO A 1097 -11.11 -6.88 51.81
N PRO A 1098 -9.94 -6.22 51.95
CA PRO A 1098 -9.89 -4.79 52.27
C PRO A 1098 -10.61 -3.92 51.23
N VAL A 1099 -10.49 -4.23 49.94
CA VAL A 1099 -11.17 -3.51 48.85
C VAL A 1099 -12.69 -3.64 49.02
N LEU A 1100 -13.18 -4.87 49.21
CA LEU A 1100 -14.62 -5.13 49.38
C LEU A 1100 -15.17 -4.55 50.68
N GLU A 1101 -14.42 -4.54 51.77
CA GLU A 1101 -14.88 -4.05 53.07
C GLU A 1101 -14.91 -2.51 53.14
N LYS A 1102 -13.92 -1.84 52.55
CA LYS A 1102 -13.71 -0.39 52.69
C LYS A 1102 -14.49 0.44 51.68
N THR A 1103 -14.65 -0.03 50.45
CA THR A 1103 -15.40 0.69 49.40
C THR A 1103 -16.88 0.79 49.74
N GLU A 1104 -17.53 1.89 49.37
CA GLU A 1104 -18.99 2.02 49.53
C GLU A 1104 -19.71 1.35 48.37
N ALA A 1105 -19.28 1.61 47.14
CA ALA A 1105 -19.84 0.99 45.94
C ALA A 1105 -18.75 0.44 45.02
N LEU A 1106 -19.11 -0.58 44.25
CA LEU A 1106 -18.23 -1.24 43.27
C LEU A 1106 -19.01 -1.48 41.98
N VAL A 1107 -18.47 -1.00 40.87
CA VAL A 1107 -19.00 -1.21 39.51
C VAL A 1107 -17.97 -1.95 38.67
N ALA A 1108 -18.37 -3.05 38.05
CA ALA A 1108 -17.62 -3.65 36.95
C ALA A 1108 -18.00 -2.93 35.65
N ALA A 1109 -17.05 -2.17 35.10
CA ALA A 1109 -17.23 -1.41 33.86
C ALA A 1109 -16.85 -2.21 32.61
N TRP A 1110 -16.16 -3.33 32.80
CA TRP A 1110 -15.57 -4.14 31.73
C TRP A 1110 -14.55 -3.32 30.93
N LEU A 1111 -14.61 -3.40 29.60
CA LEU A 1111 -13.89 -2.53 28.66
C LEU A 1111 -14.95 -1.76 27.84
N PRO A 1112 -15.43 -0.60 28.32
CA PRO A 1112 -16.62 0.05 27.79
C PRO A 1112 -16.44 0.78 26.44
N GLY A 1113 -15.22 0.93 25.93
CA GLY A 1113 -15.00 1.59 24.62
C GLY A 1113 -14.96 3.12 24.71
N SER A 1114 -15.32 3.85 23.66
CA SER A 1114 -15.00 5.28 23.53
C SER A 1114 -15.94 6.23 24.29
N GLU A 1115 -17.11 5.75 24.72
CA GLU A 1115 -18.22 6.60 25.16
C GLU A 1115 -18.38 6.65 26.68
N GLY A 1116 -17.37 7.19 27.38
CA GLY A 1116 -17.31 7.21 28.85
C GLY A 1116 -18.47 7.95 29.54
N GLN A 1117 -19.21 8.77 28.81
CA GLN A 1117 -20.45 9.41 29.29
C GLN A 1117 -21.50 8.41 29.74
N GLY A 1118 -21.52 7.21 29.16
CA GLY A 1118 -22.45 6.16 29.58
C GLY A 1118 -22.18 5.68 31.02
N MET A 1119 -20.97 5.86 31.55
CA MET A 1119 -20.70 5.61 32.97
C MET A 1119 -21.28 6.69 33.87
N ALA A 1120 -21.07 7.96 33.52
CA ALA A 1120 -21.60 9.09 34.27
C ALA A 1120 -23.14 9.05 34.37
N ASP A 1121 -23.80 8.69 33.27
CA ASP A 1121 -25.26 8.56 33.19
C ASP A 1121 -25.85 7.66 34.29
N VAL A 1122 -25.16 6.56 34.63
CA VAL A 1122 -25.68 5.59 35.59
C VAL A 1122 -25.21 5.95 37.01
N ILE A 1123 -23.93 6.28 37.22
CA ILE A 1123 -23.42 6.55 38.59
C ILE A 1123 -24.06 7.79 39.22
N PHE A 1124 -24.53 8.74 38.40
CA PHE A 1124 -25.26 9.94 38.85
C PHE A 1124 -26.78 9.85 38.66
N GLY A 1125 -27.31 8.67 38.30
CA GLY A 1125 -28.74 8.39 38.36
C GLY A 1125 -29.63 8.95 37.23
N ASP A 1126 -29.08 9.33 36.07
CA ASP A 1126 -29.92 9.61 34.88
C ASP A 1126 -30.59 8.32 34.39
N TYR A 1127 -29.88 7.20 34.54
CA TYR A 1127 -30.34 5.86 34.22
C TYR A 1127 -30.03 4.91 35.37
N ASP A 1128 -30.81 3.84 35.47
CA ASP A 1128 -30.62 2.76 36.43
C ASP A 1128 -29.71 1.65 35.86
N PHE A 1129 -28.99 0.94 36.73
CA PHE A 1129 -28.15 -0.19 36.31
C PHE A 1129 -29.01 -1.33 35.77
N LYS A 1130 -28.61 -1.87 34.61
CA LYS A 1130 -29.27 -3.02 33.96
C LYS A 1130 -28.36 -4.22 33.76
N GLY A 1131 -27.04 -4.02 33.75
CA GLY A 1131 -26.08 -5.07 33.48
C GLY A 1131 -26.17 -6.22 34.49
N LYS A 1132 -26.04 -7.44 33.98
CA LYS A 1132 -26.00 -8.69 34.74
C LYS A 1132 -24.71 -9.43 34.42
N LEU A 1133 -24.04 -10.00 35.42
CA LEU A 1133 -22.78 -10.71 35.22
C LEU A 1133 -22.93 -11.75 34.11
N PRO A 1134 -22.14 -11.66 33.02
CA PRO A 1134 -22.12 -12.63 31.93
C PRO A 1134 -21.27 -13.86 32.26
N VAL A 1135 -20.48 -13.78 33.33
CA VAL A 1135 -19.55 -14.81 33.79
C VAL A 1135 -19.56 -14.83 35.32
N SER A 1136 -19.26 -15.98 35.90
CA SER A 1136 -19.18 -16.14 37.35
C SER A 1136 -17.98 -15.38 37.94
N TRP A 1137 -18.16 -14.64 39.03
CA TRP A 1137 -17.06 -14.00 39.75
C TRP A 1137 -16.53 -14.93 40.83
N PHE A 1138 -15.26 -15.35 40.74
CA PHE A 1138 -14.64 -16.27 41.69
C PHE A 1138 -14.25 -15.57 43.01
N LYS A 1139 -14.14 -16.33 44.11
CA LYS A 1139 -13.60 -15.87 45.40
C LYS A 1139 -12.08 -15.95 45.46
N SER A 1140 -11.53 -17.02 44.89
CA SER A 1140 -10.08 -17.25 44.73
C SER A 1140 -9.81 -17.89 43.37
N VAL A 1141 -8.64 -17.61 42.79
CA VAL A 1141 -8.18 -18.21 41.53
C VAL A 1141 -8.07 -19.75 41.62
N ASP A 1142 -7.95 -20.30 42.82
CA ASP A 1142 -7.93 -21.75 43.05
C ASP A 1142 -9.26 -22.45 42.71
N GLN A 1143 -10.35 -21.68 42.60
CA GLN A 1143 -11.66 -22.21 42.18
C GLN A 1143 -11.76 -22.43 40.67
N LEU A 1144 -10.82 -21.91 39.88
CA LEU A 1144 -10.92 -21.90 38.42
C LEU A 1144 -10.50 -23.25 37.80
N PRO A 1145 -11.26 -23.77 36.80
CA PRO A 1145 -12.43 -23.15 36.16
C PRO A 1145 -13.70 -23.21 37.03
N LEU A 1146 -14.46 -22.10 37.07
CA LEU A 1146 -15.70 -21.96 37.83
C LEU A 1146 -16.81 -21.44 36.92
N ASN A 1147 -17.76 -22.30 36.54
CA ASN A 1147 -18.95 -21.94 35.76
C ASN A 1147 -20.22 -22.48 36.45
N ALA A 1148 -21.39 -22.00 36.02
CA ALA A 1148 -22.69 -22.33 36.65
C ALA A 1148 -23.02 -23.85 36.80
N ASP A 1149 -22.42 -24.71 35.99
CA ASP A 1149 -22.57 -26.18 36.03
C ASP A 1149 -21.53 -26.90 36.92
N ALA A 1150 -20.60 -26.16 37.55
CA ALA A 1150 -19.61 -26.72 38.47
C ALA A 1150 -20.26 -27.32 39.73
N LYS A 1151 -19.61 -28.34 40.31
CA LYS A 1151 -20.08 -29.02 41.54
C LYS A 1151 -18.93 -29.19 42.53
N PRO A 1152 -18.90 -28.46 43.66
CA PRO A 1152 -19.84 -27.39 44.06
C PRO A 1152 -19.65 -26.10 43.24
N TYR A 1153 -20.73 -25.34 43.06
CA TYR A 1153 -20.70 -23.97 42.51
C TYR A 1153 -20.72 -22.96 43.66
N ASP A 1154 -19.60 -22.27 43.91
CA ASP A 1154 -19.43 -21.36 45.05
C ASP A 1154 -18.78 -20.00 44.65
N PRO A 1155 -19.44 -19.19 43.81
CA PRO A 1155 -18.91 -17.91 43.36
C PRO A 1155 -18.97 -16.83 44.46
N LEU A 1156 -18.15 -15.78 44.31
CA LEU A 1156 -18.30 -14.52 45.04
C LEU A 1156 -19.56 -13.78 44.59
N PHE A 1157 -19.74 -13.68 43.27
CA PHE A 1157 -20.96 -13.19 42.62
C PHE A 1157 -21.36 -14.17 41.52
N PRO A 1158 -22.56 -14.78 41.59
CA PRO A 1158 -22.98 -15.79 40.62
C PRO A 1158 -23.24 -15.18 39.24
N LEU A 1159 -23.24 -16.03 38.21
CA LEU A 1159 -23.75 -15.70 36.88
C LEU A 1159 -25.13 -15.03 37.00
N GLY A 1160 -25.35 -13.93 36.26
CA GLY A 1160 -26.60 -13.18 36.30
C GLY A 1160 -26.75 -12.22 37.49
N TYR A 1161 -25.77 -12.12 38.39
CA TYR A 1161 -25.78 -11.13 39.47
C TYR A 1161 -25.66 -9.69 38.95
N GLY A 1162 -26.31 -8.73 39.62
CA GLY A 1162 -26.19 -7.31 39.31
C GLY A 1162 -27.28 -6.52 40.03
N LEU A 1163 -26.88 -5.55 40.84
CA LEU A 1163 -27.79 -4.69 41.59
C LEU A 1163 -28.40 -3.58 40.71
N ASN A 1164 -29.48 -2.98 41.17
CA ASN A 1164 -30.11 -1.78 40.61
C ASN A 1164 -30.57 -0.85 41.75
N PHE A 1165 -30.97 0.38 41.45
CA PHE A 1165 -31.38 1.35 42.48
C PHE A 1165 -32.69 0.99 43.19
N SER A 1166 -33.62 0.36 42.47
CA SER A 1166 -34.98 0.08 42.96
C SER A 1166 -35.11 -1.17 43.84
N SER A 1167 -34.16 -2.09 43.78
CA SER A 1167 -34.16 -3.32 44.56
C SER A 1167 -32.91 -3.39 45.44
N GLY A 1168 -33.02 -2.97 46.69
CA GLY A 1168 -32.09 -3.42 47.75
C GLY A 1168 -32.16 -4.94 48.03
N GLN A 1169 -32.68 -5.74 47.08
CA GLN A 1169 -32.84 -7.18 47.12
C GLN A 1169 -32.50 -7.78 45.76
N THR A 1170 -31.73 -8.88 45.81
CA THR A 1170 -31.32 -9.71 44.68
C THR A 1170 -32.52 -10.27 43.92
N SER A 1171 -32.54 -10.16 42.60
CA SER A 1171 -33.34 -11.07 41.76
C SER A 1171 -32.69 -12.45 41.85
N ASN A 1172 -33.36 -13.42 42.47
CA ASN A 1172 -32.94 -14.83 42.41
C ASN A 1172 -32.85 -15.28 40.94
N PRO A 1173 -31.86 -16.12 40.57
CA PRO A 1173 -31.82 -16.70 39.23
C PRO A 1173 -33.00 -17.66 39.04
N VAL A 1174 -33.57 -17.65 37.83
CA VAL A 1174 -34.31 -18.79 37.27
C VAL A 1174 -33.30 -19.79 36.73
#